data_AF-A0A6I5RDT1-F1
#
_entry.id   AF-A0A6I5RDT1-F1
#
_cell.length_a   1.000
_cell.length_b   1.000
_cell.length_c   1.000
_cell.angle_alpha   90.00
_cell.angle_beta   90.00
_cell.angle_gamma   90.00
#
_symmetry.space_group_name_H-M   'P 1'
#
loop_
_entity.id
_entity.type
_entity.pdbx_description
1 polymer ?
#
loop_
_entity_poly.entity_id
_entity_poly.type
_entity_poly.pdbx_seq_one_letter_code
_entity_poly.pdbx_strand_id
1 'polypeptide(L)'
;MKHLFQQPIFQWLRSRPWATLASGRSRWLETPLGMGLTTAALGMGLLGLGAWEPLEKVAHTGLFLTRNRLGATRWDDRLVIIAIDEASLATYGPYPWTRDRYAALLDKLMAAQPAAVGFDILMPEATPEDAQLAESLQFSSNVVLAAGGDGQGNAIQVTPTLTQPAQGSIRIGHVKHIPDEDGISRQAFLYERHGAAIAPSFAIALLETYQQSLTNLITTETVELPDINPRFLADPAQFDQTRPLWINWPGVTRSSNAHTLQSLDGLTTVSFAEVMADTGDGALAELQNKIVLVGYTAVGIVGQTEDALRTPFERRIPTAGVYLHAAILDNLLNDRFLTHLPLAWSLGLILLSGVGSSLVLQPLGLRGRLVLMLGLIPVWCAVAYGSFLAGVRLPVVAPIGTSLLGVAAFQFMEQRERQTLMDLFAINLSPEMANFIWQHKGELLAEGHIHAQELTATLLFTDIREFTTISETLPSEVLLPWLNRYFEEMTDCIMAHGGVVDKYIGDAIMAAFGAPVSHSGENAVQQDALAAVKASLAMVERLQTLNREFASQGLPTVRFGVGLHTGAVVAGTVGSRYRANYSLFGDTVNVAARLQDMTKQLTQQDPYPILMSEATYEQTRDRYTAVEKGQIQLRGRTTKTTVYTLASVHLEKCMPHAQGKSFHGMLCKSRPPLSS
;
A
#
# COMPACT_ATOMS: atom_id res chain seq x y z
N MET A 1 48.36 -16.02 -6.63
CA MET A 1 47.54 -15.32 -7.66
C MET A 1 46.85 -16.32 -8.60
N LYS A 2 46.18 -17.33 -8.04
CA LYS A 2 45.28 -18.27 -8.72
C LYS A 2 44.13 -18.48 -7.73
N HIS A 3 43.15 -17.59 -7.73
CA HIS A 3 41.86 -17.71 -7.03
C HIS A 3 41.18 -16.36 -7.16
N LEU A 4 40.15 -16.25 -8.02
CA LEU A 4 39.07 -15.27 -7.91
C LEU A 4 38.01 -15.33 -9.04
N PHE A 5 38.18 -16.17 -10.07
CA PHE A 5 37.25 -16.19 -11.21
C PHE A 5 36.71 -17.57 -11.59
N GLN A 6 36.32 -18.39 -10.61
CA GLN A 6 35.45 -19.54 -10.89
C GLN A 6 34.35 -19.71 -9.82
N GLN A 7 33.14 -19.33 -10.25
CA GLN A 7 31.80 -19.76 -9.80
C GLN A 7 31.25 -19.27 -8.44
N PRO A 8 30.21 -18.39 -8.50
CA PRO A 8 28.99 -18.62 -7.72
C PRO A 8 27.68 -18.51 -8.52
N ILE A 9 27.70 -17.98 -9.76
CA ILE A 9 26.45 -17.68 -10.51
C ILE A 9 25.80 -18.95 -11.12
N PHE A 10 26.61 -19.93 -11.53
CA PHE A 10 26.08 -21.17 -12.14
C PHE A 10 25.64 -22.24 -11.12
N GLN A 11 26.16 -22.20 -9.88
CA GLN A 11 25.64 -23.05 -8.79
C GLN A 11 24.34 -22.49 -8.20
N TRP A 12 24.17 -21.16 -8.18
CA TRP A 12 22.94 -20.49 -7.77
C TRP A 12 21.74 -20.85 -8.67
N LEU A 13 21.94 -20.97 -9.99
CA LEU A 13 20.90 -21.40 -10.94
C LEU A 13 20.48 -22.87 -10.83
N ARG A 14 21.26 -23.73 -10.15
CA ARG A 14 20.98 -25.18 -10.05
C ARG A 14 20.31 -25.60 -8.74
N SER A 15 20.28 -24.77 -7.70
CA SER A 15 19.70 -25.12 -6.39
C SER A 15 18.22 -24.66 -6.24
N ARG A 16 17.32 -25.32 -7.00
CA ARG A 16 15.83 -25.47 -6.83
C ARG A 16 14.93 -24.25 -7.18
N PRO A 17 13.65 -24.41 -7.66
CA PRO A 17 12.68 -25.50 -7.46
C PRO A 17 11.83 -25.90 -8.70
N TRP A 18 12.43 -26.42 -9.78
CA TRP A 18 11.63 -26.96 -10.91
C TRP A 18 11.17 -28.42 -10.67
N ALA A 19 11.78 -29.11 -9.70
CA ALA A 19 11.44 -30.50 -9.34
C ALA A 19 10.15 -30.66 -8.50
N THR A 20 9.49 -29.57 -8.10
CA THR A 20 8.21 -29.60 -7.36
C THR A 20 6.97 -29.52 -8.26
N LEU A 21 7.14 -29.56 -9.58
CA LEU A 21 6.03 -29.59 -10.55
C LEU A 21 5.29 -30.94 -10.61
N ALA A 22 5.79 -31.97 -9.92
CA ALA A 22 5.27 -33.34 -10.00
C ALA A 22 4.13 -33.69 -9.01
N SER A 23 3.67 -32.78 -8.15
CA SER A 23 2.51 -33.00 -7.28
C SER A 23 1.44 -31.94 -7.52
N GLY A 24 0.34 -32.33 -8.17
CA GLY A 24 -0.77 -31.46 -8.57
C GLY A 24 -1.42 -30.69 -7.40
N ARG A 25 -1.83 -29.45 -7.72
CA ARG A 25 -2.35 -28.33 -6.89
C ARG A 25 -1.32 -27.34 -6.31
N SER A 26 -1.23 -26.22 -7.03
CA SER A 26 -0.93 -24.82 -6.64
C SER A 26 0.30 -24.44 -5.80
N ARG A 27 1.34 -25.26 -5.65
CA ARG A 27 2.61 -24.80 -5.03
C ARG A 27 3.42 -23.80 -5.88
N TRP A 28 3.09 -23.63 -7.16
CA TRP A 28 3.81 -22.67 -8.01
C TRP A 28 3.56 -21.21 -7.58
N LEU A 29 2.41 -20.91 -6.98
CA LEU A 29 2.06 -19.61 -6.42
C LEU A 29 2.96 -19.20 -5.23
N GLU A 30 3.59 -20.19 -4.60
CA GLU A 30 4.52 -19.99 -3.48
C GLU A 30 5.95 -19.74 -3.96
N THR A 31 6.22 -19.85 -5.26
CA THR A 31 7.52 -19.47 -5.82
C THR A 31 7.60 -17.96 -6.03
N PRO A 32 8.79 -17.34 -5.91
CA PRO A 32 8.96 -15.91 -6.18
C PRO A 32 8.45 -15.51 -7.58
N LEU A 33 8.73 -16.33 -8.59
CA LEU A 33 8.21 -16.08 -9.94
C LEU A 33 6.68 -16.13 -9.98
N GLY A 34 6.07 -17.12 -9.31
CA GLY A 34 4.61 -17.23 -9.22
C GLY A 34 3.96 -16.04 -8.52
N MET A 35 4.53 -15.59 -7.39
CA MET A 35 4.09 -14.39 -6.68
C MET A 35 4.26 -13.12 -7.51
N GLY A 36 5.37 -12.99 -8.22
CA GLY A 36 5.61 -11.85 -9.10
C GLY A 36 4.60 -11.78 -10.24
N LEU A 37 4.27 -12.92 -10.84
CA LEU A 37 3.24 -13.01 -11.89
C LEU A 37 1.84 -12.71 -11.36
N THR A 38 1.47 -13.19 -10.17
CA THR A 38 0.15 -12.87 -9.60
C THR A 38 0.02 -11.40 -9.20
N THR A 39 1.08 -10.84 -8.63
CA THR A 39 1.13 -9.40 -8.30
C THR A 39 1.01 -8.56 -9.56
N ALA A 40 1.73 -8.93 -10.63
CA ALA A 40 1.63 -8.27 -11.92
C ALA A 40 0.22 -8.40 -12.52
N ALA A 41 -0.38 -9.59 -12.47
CA ALA A 41 -1.76 -9.81 -12.94
C ALA A 41 -2.77 -8.95 -12.17
N LEU A 42 -2.61 -8.81 -10.85
CA LEU A 42 -3.41 -7.92 -10.02
C LEU A 42 -3.21 -6.45 -10.42
N GLY A 43 -1.95 -6.02 -10.59
CA GLY A 43 -1.62 -4.67 -11.04
C GLY A 43 -2.20 -4.33 -12.41
N MET A 44 -2.16 -5.28 -13.36
CA MET A 44 -2.79 -5.16 -14.68
C MET A 44 -4.31 -5.15 -14.59
N GLY A 45 -4.92 -5.96 -13.71
CA GLY A 45 -6.36 -5.94 -13.46
C GLY A 45 -6.83 -4.58 -12.90
N LEU A 46 -6.08 -4.01 -11.96
CA LEU A 46 -6.33 -2.66 -11.43
C LEU A 46 -6.19 -1.58 -12.50
N LEU A 47 -5.27 -1.74 -13.47
CA LEU A 47 -5.17 -0.85 -14.62
C LEU A 47 -6.40 -0.95 -15.52
N GLY A 48 -6.85 -2.17 -15.83
CA GLY A 48 -8.05 -2.39 -16.66
C GLY A 48 -9.34 -1.87 -16.03
N LEU A 49 -9.40 -1.77 -14.70
CA LEU A 49 -10.50 -1.18 -13.95
C LEU A 49 -10.39 0.35 -13.75
N GLY A 50 -9.31 0.99 -14.25
CA GLY A 50 -9.07 2.42 -14.03
C GLY A 50 -8.68 2.79 -12.60
N ALA A 51 -8.38 1.82 -11.72
CA ALA A 51 -8.12 2.08 -10.30
C ALA A 51 -6.83 2.90 -10.06
N TRP A 52 -5.89 2.87 -11.00
CA TRP A 52 -4.68 3.70 -10.96
C TRP A 52 -4.89 5.12 -11.48
N GLU A 53 -5.93 5.36 -12.29
CA GLU A 53 -6.08 6.57 -13.09
C GLU A 53 -6.15 7.88 -12.27
N PRO A 54 -6.89 7.95 -11.15
CA PRO A 54 -6.93 9.18 -10.35
C PRO A 54 -5.54 9.55 -9.78
N LEU A 55 -4.79 8.56 -9.33
CA LEU A 55 -3.45 8.76 -8.79
C LEU A 55 -2.44 9.08 -9.91
N GLU A 56 -2.60 8.46 -11.09
CA GLU A 56 -1.79 8.80 -12.26
C GLU A 56 -2.00 10.26 -12.67
N LYS A 57 -3.23 10.76 -12.73
CA LYS A 57 -3.52 12.18 -13.06
C LYS A 57 -2.86 13.14 -12.06
N VAL A 58 -2.85 12.80 -10.77
CA VAL A 58 -2.12 13.55 -9.73
C VAL A 58 -0.62 13.52 -9.97
N ALA A 59 -0.04 12.35 -10.24
CA ALA A 59 1.39 12.20 -10.52
C ALA A 59 1.82 13.03 -11.75
N HIS A 60 1.06 12.97 -12.84
CA HIS A 60 1.30 13.75 -14.06
C HIS A 60 1.21 15.26 -13.80
N THR A 61 0.24 15.71 -13.00
CA THR A 61 0.16 17.12 -12.56
C THR A 61 1.44 17.52 -11.79
N GLY A 62 1.96 16.63 -10.95
CA GLY A 62 3.25 16.82 -10.29
C GLY A 62 4.42 17.00 -11.26
N LEU A 63 4.43 16.30 -12.39
CA LEU A 63 5.47 16.45 -13.43
C LEU A 63 5.43 17.86 -14.06
N PHE A 64 4.25 18.37 -14.40
CA PHE A 64 4.09 19.75 -14.91
C PHE A 64 4.62 20.78 -13.90
N LEU A 65 4.20 20.67 -12.63
CA LEU A 65 4.61 21.60 -11.58
C LEU A 65 6.12 21.53 -11.31
N THR A 66 6.71 20.34 -11.38
CA THR A 66 8.16 20.15 -11.22
C THR A 66 8.92 20.79 -12.37
N ARG A 67 8.45 20.61 -13.61
CA ARG A 67 9.04 21.25 -14.78
C ARG A 67 9.03 22.77 -14.69
N ASN A 68 7.91 23.35 -14.30
CA ASN A 68 7.77 24.80 -14.16
C ASN A 68 8.73 25.37 -13.10
N ARG A 69 8.91 24.69 -11.97
CA ARG A 69 9.89 25.09 -10.94
C ARG A 69 11.34 25.03 -11.41
N LEU A 70 11.64 24.20 -12.40
CA LEU A 70 12.98 24.04 -12.96
C LEU A 70 13.21 24.91 -14.21
N GLY A 71 12.21 25.70 -14.65
CA GLY A 71 12.34 26.69 -15.72
C GLY A 71 12.53 26.10 -17.13
N ALA A 72 12.06 24.89 -17.39
CA ALA A 72 12.45 24.14 -18.58
C ALA A 72 11.64 24.44 -19.86
N THR A 73 10.49 25.12 -19.79
CA THR A 73 9.63 25.40 -20.95
C THR A 73 9.04 26.80 -20.89
N ARG A 74 8.99 27.46 -22.06
CA ARG A 74 8.33 28.75 -22.28
C ARG A 74 7.23 28.62 -23.33
N TRP A 75 6.30 29.56 -23.29
CA TRP A 75 5.30 29.77 -24.32
C TRP A 75 5.95 30.19 -25.64
N ASP A 76 5.32 29.87 -26.77
CA ASP A 76 5.76 30.34 -28.07
C ASP A 76 5.59 31.86 -28.22
N ASP A 77 6.67 32.58 -28.50
CA ASP A 77 6.67 34.05 -28.61
C ASP A 77 5.80 34.56 -29.77
N ARG A 78 5.35 33.70 -30.69
CA ARG A 78 4.42 34.08 -31.77
C ARG A 78 2.98 34.26 -31.29
N LEU A 79 2.65 33.79 -30.09
CA LEU A 79 1.30 33.82 -29.54
C LEU A 79 1.12 35.05 -28.64
N VAL A 80 0.06 35.83 -28.88
CA VAL A 80 -0.31 36.96 -28.04
C VAL A 80 -1.80 36.92 -27.74
N ILE A 81 -2.19 37.16 -26.48
CA ILE A 81 -3.59 37.29 -26.09
C ILE A 81 -3.96 38.76 -25.94
N ILE A 82 -5.08 39.16 -26.53
CA ILE A 82 -5.79 40.39 -26.19
C ILE A 82 -6.92 40.03 -25.24
N ALA A 83 -6.74 40.41 -23.98
CA ALA A 83 -7.58 40.07 -22.87
C ALA A 83 -8.71 41.09 -22.67
N ILE A 84 -9.96 40.61 -22.68
CA ILE A 84 -11.07 41.35 -22.07
C ILE A 84 -11.01 41.08 -20.56
N ASP A 85 -10.20 41.90 -19.90
CA ASP A 85 -9.89 41.85 -18.47
C ASP A 85 -10.69 42.87 -17.66
N GLU A 86 -10.45 42.92 -16.35
CA GLU A 86 -11.15 43.83 -15.43
C GLU A 86 -10.92 45.31 -15.78
N ALA A 87 -9.73 45.66 -16.30
CA ALA A 87 -9.43 47.01 -16.76
C ALA A 87 -10.29 47.38 -17.97
N SER A 88 -10.43 46.47 -18.93
CA SER A 88 -11.26 46.66 -20.11
C SER A 88 -12.74 46.76 -19.78
N LEU A 89 -13.23 45.96 -18.83
CA LEU A 89 -14.60 46.06 -18.31
C LEU A 89 -14.85 47.38 -17.57
N ALA A 90 -13.85 47.91 -16.86
CA ALA A 90 -13.94 49.21 -16.20
C ALA A 90 -14.04 50.36 -17.21
N THR A 91 -13.35 50.27 -18.35
CA THR A 91 -13.38 51.29 -19.40
C THR A 91 -14.63 51.22 -20.27
N TYR A 92 -15.03 50.02 -20.69
CA TYR A 92 -16.05 49.83 -21.73
C TYR A 92 -17.40 49.31 -21.22
N GLY A 93 -17.49 49.00 -19.93
CA GLY A 93 -18.70 48.50 -19.29
C GLY A 93 -18.80 46.96 -19.28
N PRO A 94 -19.90 46.41 -18.73
CA PRO A 94 -20.07 44.97 -18.56
C PRO A 94 -20.18 44.24 -19.90
N TYR A 95 -19.68 43.00 -19.93
CA TYR A 95 -19.82 42.05 -21.04
C TYR A 95 -21.21 41.36 -21.00
N PRO A 96 -21.82 40.95 -22.13
CA PRO A 96 -21.35 40.98 -23.51
C PRO A 96 -21.38 42.37 -24.16
N TRP A 97 -20.39 42.64 -25.02
CA TRP A 97 -20.30 43.89 -25.79
C TRP A 97 -20.90 43.79 -27.19
N THR A 98 -21.28 44.95 -27.73
CA THR A 98 -21.80 45.18 -29.08
C THR A 98 -20.73 44.97 -30.17
N ARG A 99 -21.15 44.66 -31.41
CA ARG A 99 -20.23 44.25 -32.49
C ARG A 99 -19.36 45.37 -33.06
N ASP A 100 -19.81 46.61 -32.97
CA ASP A 100 -19.07 47.82 -33.30
C ASP A 100 -17.69 47.88 -32.60
N ARG A 101 -17.59 47.37 -31.36
CA ARG A 101 -16.32 47.34 -30.63
C ARG A 101 -15.32 46.35 -31.21
N TYR A 102 -15.80 45.17 -31.62
CA TYR A 102 -14.93 44.16 -32.25
C TYR A 102 -14.52 44.62 -33.66
N ALA A 103 -15.40 45.32 -34.38
CA ALA A 103 -15.07 45.95 -35.66
C ALA A 103 -13.96 47.00 -35.48
N ALA A 104 -14.10 47.90 -34.50
CA ALA A 104 -13.09 48.91 -34.20
C ALA A 104 -11.75 48.32 -33.75
N LEU A 105 -11.76 47.23 -32.97
CA LEU A 105 -10.54 46.50 -32.64
C LEU A 105 -9.92 45.90 -33.90
N LEU A 106 -10.72 45.24 -34.73
CA LEU A 106 -10.24 44.59 -35.95
C LEU A 106 -9.57 45.59 -36.89
N ASP A 107 -10.19 46.75 -37.12
CA ASP A 107 -9.63 47.83 -37.96
C ASP A 107 -8.25 48.28 -37.44
N LYS A 108 -8.09 48.41 -36.11
CA LYS A 108 -6.79 48.71 -35.48
C LYS A 108 -5.78 47.58 -35.66
N LEU A 109 -6.20 46.33 -35.45
CA LEU A 109 -5.32 45.17 -35.60
C LEU A 109 -4.84 45.02 -37.04
N MET A 110 -5.69 45.26 -38.04
CA MET A 110 -5.28 45.18 -39.43
C MET A 110 -4.20 46.20 -39.80
N ALA A 111 -4.17 47.37 -39.16
CA ALA A 111 -3.08 48.33 -39.30
C ALA A 111 -1.74 47.80 -38.74
N ALA A 112 -1.77 46.94 -37.71
CA ALA A 112 -0.60 46.31 -37.10
C ALA A 112 -0.11 45.04 -37.85
N GLN A 113 -0.85 44.56 -38.86
CA GLN A 113 -0.49 43.40 -39.69
C GLN A 113 -0.14 42.11 -38.91
N PRO A 114 -1.03 41.61 -38.02
CA PRO A 114 -0.87 40.29 -37.44
C PRO A 114 -0.98 39.20 -38.51
N ALA A 115 -0.30 38.07 -38.28
CA ALA A 115 -0.34 36.95 -39.22
C ALA A 115 -1.68 36.18 -39.15
N ALA A 116 -2.30 36.11 -37.97
CA ALA A 116 -3.66 35.59 -37.81
C ALA A 116 -4.33 36.23 -36.59
N VAL A 117 -5.64 36.44 -36.65
CA VAL A 117 -6.46 36.96 -35.56
C VAL A 117 -7.61 36.01 -35.28
N GLY A 118 -7.75 35.55 -34.04
CA GLY A 118 -8.84 34.69 -33.61
C GLY A 118 -9.71 35.39 -32.58
N PHE A 119 -11.02 35.43 -32.81
CA PHE A 119 -11.99 35.86 -31.80
C PHE A 119 -12.58 34.64 -31.09
N ASP A 120 -12.11 34.37 -29.86
CA ASP A 120 -12.70 33.41 -28.92
C ASP A 120 -13.92 34.03 -28.23
N ILE A 121 -14.91 34.39 -29.05
CA ILE A 121 -16.15 35.06 -28.65
C ILE A 121 -17.28 34.45 -29.46
N LEU A 122 -18.24 33.84 -28.77
CA LEU A 122 -19.40 33.26 -29.43
C LEU A 122 -20.37 34.35 -29.91
N MET A 123 -20.74 34.27 -31.19
CA MET A 123 -21.65 35.21 -31.84
C MET A 123 -22.89 34.50 -32.41
N PRO A 124 -23.78 33.96 -31.55
CA PRO A 124 -24.90 33.13 -32.00
C PRO A 124 -26.11 33.92 -32.53
N GLU A 125 -26.32 35.13 -32.00
CA GLU A 125 -27.48 35.97 -32.31
C GLU A 125 -27.13 37.06 -33.32
N ALA A 126 -28.03 37.27 -34.29
CA ALA A 126 -27.89 38.32 -35.27
C ALA A 126 -28.16 39.69 -34.64
N THR A 127 -27.30 40.67 -34.90
CA THR A 127 -27.41 42.03 -34.39
C THR A 127 -27.36 43.06 -35.52
N PRO A 128 -27.97 44.26 -35.38
CA PRO A 128 -27.89 45.33 -36.38
C PRO A 128 -26.44 45.72 -36.73
N GLU A 129 -25.53 45.60 -35.77
CA GLU A 129 -24.12 45.94 -35.90
C GLU A 129 -23.29 44.85 -36.63
N ASP A 130 -23.88 43.70 -36.95
CA ASP A 130 -23.21 42.62 -37.70
C ASP A 130 -22.75 43.09 -39.09
N ALA A 131 -23.47 44.04 -39.71
CA ALA A 131 -23.11 44.59 -41.01
C ALA A 131 -21.76 45.32 -40.97
N GLN A 132 -21.51 46.10 -39.90
CA GLN A 132 -20.26 46.82 -39.71
C GLN A 132 -19.09 45.85 -39.47
N LEU A 133 -19.29 44.86 -38.60
CA LEU A 133 -18.27 43.84 -38.36
C LEU A 133 -18.00 43.00 -39.62
N ALA A 134 -19.03 42.65 -40.39
CA ALA A 134 -18.88 41.94 -41.66
C ALA A 134 -18.09 42.76 -42.69
N GLU A 135 -18.25 44.08 -42.72
CA GLU A 135 -17.44 44.97 -43.57
C GLU A 135 -15.96 44.95 -43.16
N SER A 136 -15.64 45.11 -41.88
CA SER A 136 -14.23 45.02 -41.41
C SER A 136 -13.63 43.63 -41.68
N LEU A 137 -14.43 42.58 -41.59
CA LEU A 137 -14.01 41.20 -41.90
C LEU A 137 -13.80 40.95 -43.39
N GLN A 138 -14.50 41.63 -44.30
CA GLN A 138 -14.30 41.50 -45.76
C GLN A 138 -12.87 41.84 -46.18
N PHE A 139 -12.27 42.82 -45.51
CA PHE A 139 -10.91 43.27 -45.81
C PHE A 139 -9.83 42.49 -45.05
N SER A 140 -10.23 41.49 -44.26
CA SER A 140 -9.35 40.77 -43.33
C SER A 140 -9.35 39.26 -43.62
N SER A 141 -8.48 38.79 -44.52
CA SER A 141 -8.39 37.36 -44.87
C SER A 141 -7.71 36.48 -43.82
N ASN A 142 -7.23 37.08 -42.74
CA ASN A 142 -6.45 36.45 -41.67
C ASN A 142 -7.24 36.31 -40.35
N VAL A 143 -8.58 36.32 -40.40
CA VAL A 143 -9.45 36.26 -39.22
C VAL A 143 -10.17 34.91 -39.08
N VAL A 144 -10.28 34.42 -37.84
CA VAL A 144 -11.01 33.22 -37.46
C VAL A 144 -12.02 33.53 -36.36
N LEU A 145 -13.24 33.02 -36.51
CA LEU A 145 -14.30 33.16 -35.50
C LEU A 145 -14.53 31.85 -34.74
N ALA A 146 -14.76 31.95 -33.44
CA ALA A 146 -15.15 30.83 -32.60
C ALA A 146 -16.61 30.40 -32.85
N ALA A 147 -16.84 29.09 -32.92
CA ALA A 147 -18.16 28.49 -32.89
C ALA A 147 -18.35 27.59 -31.66
N GLY A 148 -19.54 27.66 -31.08
CA GLY A 148 -19.94 26.85 -29.93
C GLY A 148 -20.70 25.60 -30.37
N GLY A 149 -20.99 24.72 -29.41
CA GLY A 149 -21.96 23.64 -29.57
C GLY A 149 -23.10 23.82 -28.57
N ASP A 150 -24.31 23.36 -28.89
CA ASP A 150 -25.51 23.50 -28.06
C ASP A 150 -25.58 22.51 -26.89
N GLY A 151 -24.49 21.78 -26.61
CA GLY A 151 -24.44 20.71 -25.60
C GLY A 151 -25.20 19.43 -25.99
N GLN A 152 -26.04 19.45 -27.02
CA GLN A 152 -26.76 18.29 -27.57
C GLN A 152 -26.12 17.72 -28.84
N GLY A 153 -25.02 18.32 -29.29
CA GLY A 153 -24.23 17.86 -30.42
C GLY A 153 -24.52 18.62 -31.72
N ASN A 154 -25.30 19.71 -31.70
CA ASN A 154 -25.43 20.60 -32.85
C ASN A 154 -24.50 21.80 -32.68
N ALA A 155 -23.87 22.21 -33.79
CA ALA A 155 -23.05 23.42 -33.80
C ALA A 155 -23.95 24.66 -33.64
N ILE A 156 -23.63 25.51 -32.67
CA ILE A 156 -24.15 26.88 -32.62
C ILE A 156 -23.44 27.64 -33.72
N GLN A 157 -24.13 27.82 -34.85
CA GLN A 157 -23.56 28.49 -36.01
C GLN A 157 -23.45 29.99 -35.76
N VAL A 158 -22.28 30.53 -36.07
CA VAL A 158 -22.08 31.99 -36.19
C VAL A 158 -23.06 32.52 -37.24
N THR A 159 -23.65 33.69 -36.99
CA THR A 159 -24.66 34.29 -37.87
C THR A 159 -24.19 34.32 -39.34
N PRO A 160 -25.01 33.90 -40.33
CA PRO A 160 -24.63 33.82 -41.74
C PRO A 160 -24.01 35.10 -42.32
N THR A 161 -24.44 36.26 -41.83
CA THR A 161 -23.91 37.59 -42.19
C THR A 161 -22.39 37.71 -41.94
N LEU A 162 -21.89 37.05 -40.90
CA LEU A 162 -20.47 37.07 -40.53
C LEU A 162 -19.68 35.93 -41.17
N THR A 163 -20.32 34.84 -41.60
CA THR A 163 -19.62 33.65 -42.13
C THR A 163 -19.51 33.65 -43.66
N GLN A 164 -20.41 34.34 -44.34
CA GLN A 164 -20.40 34.56 -45.79
C GLN A 164 -20.49 36.06 -46.13
N PRO A 165 -19.50 36.88 -45.75
CA PRO A 165 -19.44 38.24 -46.24
C PRO A 165 -19.36 38.29 -47.77
N ALA A 166 -19.77 39.42 -48.36
CA ALA A 166 -19.97 39.56 -49.82
C ALA A 166 -18.73 39.27 -50.70
N GLN A 167 -17.53 39.12 -50.14
CA GLN A 167 -16.26 38.90 -50.86
C GLN A 167 -15.43 37.69 -50.38
N GLY A 168 -15.96 36.80 -49.54
CA GLY A 168 -15.23 35.59 -49.13
C GLY A 168 -15.89 34.83 -47.99
N SER A 169 -15.41 33.63 -47.69
CA SER A 169 -15.84 32.86 -46.52
C SER A 169 -14.84 33.01 -45.38
N ILE A 170 -15.30 33.33 -44.18
CA ILE A 170 -14.45 33.39 -42.98
C ILE A 170 -14.29 31.99 -42.41
N ARG A 171 -13.09 31.65 -41.95
CA ARG A 171 -12.84 30.38 -41.27
C ARG A 171 -13.46 30.40 -39.87
N ILE A 172 -14.06 29.28 -39.50
CA ILE A 172 -14.69 29.08 -38.20
C ILE A 172 -14.05 27.84 -37.58
N GLY A 173 -13.81 27.88 -36.27
CA GLY A 173 -13.38 26.69 -35.54
C GLY A 173 -14.12 26.54 -34.22
N HIS A 174 -14.35 25.29 -33.81
CA HIS A 174 -15.07 25.00 -32.59
C HIS A 174 -14.22 25.27 -31.34
N VAL A 175 -14.84 25.75 -30.26
CA VAL A 175 -14.18 25.98 -28.95
C VAL A 175 -14.49 24.89 -27.91
N LYS A 176 -15.16 23.82 -28.35
CA LYS A 176 -15.53 22.70 -27.49
C LYS A 176 -14.32 22.09 -26.79
N HIS A 177 -14.47 21.86 -25.49
CA HIS A 177 -13.47 21.25 -24.63
C HIS A 177 -14.15 20.30 -23.64
N ILE A 178 -13.47 19.21 -23.28
CA ILE A 178 -13.94 18.24 -22.29
C ILE A 178 -12.84 18.11 -21.22
N PRO A 179 -13.09 18.53 -19.96
CA PRO A 179 -12.09 18.40 -18.91
C PRO A 179 -11.90 16.92 -18.53
N ASP A 180 -10.74 16.60 -17.94
CA ASP A 180 -10.57 15.30 -17.30
C ASP A 180 -11.55 15.17 -16.11
N GLU A 181 -11.76 13.95 -15.61
CA GLU A 181 -12.63 13.65 -14.46
C GLU A 181 -12.32 14.46 -13.18
N ASP A 182 -11.08 14.94 -13.04
CA ASP A 182 -10.65 15.80 -11.92
C ASP A 182 -10.87 17.30 -12.18
N GLY A 183 -11.54 17.64 -13.28
CA GLY A 183 -11.88 18.99 -13.70
C GLY A 183 -10.71 19.78 -14.29
N ILE A 184 -9.54 19.15 -14.49
CA ILE A 184 -8.37 19.80 -15.09
C ILE A 184 -8.30 19.46 -16.59
N SER A 185 -8.11 20.48 -17.39
CA SER A 185 -8.02 20.40 -18.84
C SER A 185 -6.62 19.96 -19.26
N ARG A 186 -6.40 18.67 -19.51
CA ARG A 186 -5.11 18.15 -20.02
C ARG A 186 -5.21 17.59 -21.44
N GLN A 187 -6.42 17.53 -21.98
CA GLN A 187 -6.72 16.88 -23.24
C GLN A 187 -7.38 17.86 -24.20
N ALA A 188 -7.07 17.73 -25.47
CA ALA A 188 -7.70 18.45 -26.57
C ALA A 188 -7.88 17.52 -27.77
N PHE A 189 -9.00 17.66 -28.46
CA PHE A 189 -9.19 17.09 -29.79
C PHE A 189 -9.07 18.22 -30.82
N LEU A 190 -8.48 17.91 -31.97
CA LEU A 190 -8.18 18.92 -32.99
C LEU A 190 -9.33 19.11 -33.96
N TYR A 191 -10.20 18.09 -34.07
CA TYR A 191 -11.35 18.10 -34.94
C TYR A 191 -12.58 17.51 -34.25
N GLU A 192 -13.76 17.99 -34.63
CA GLU A 192 -15.03 17.44 -34.20
C GLU A 192 -15.71 16.72 -35.36
N ARG A 193 -16.00 15.42 -35.20
CA ARG A 193 -16.73 14.63 -36.17
C ARG A 193 -18.24 14.70 -35.93
N HIS A 194 -18.97 15.10 -36.97
CA HIS A 194 -20.43 15.13 -37.04
C HIS A 194 -20.88 14.25 -38.21
N GLY A 195 -21.10 12.96 -37.94
CA GLY A 195 -21.38 11.98 -39.00
C GLY A 195 -20.21 11.85 -39.98
N ALA A 196 -20.42 12.25 -41.24
CA ALA A 196 -19.38 12.27 -42.28
C ALA A 196 -18.58 13.59 -42.34
N ALA A 197 -19.06 14.65 -41.68
CA ALA A 197 -18.39 15.95 -41.66
C ALA A 197 -17.37 16.03 -40.52
N ILE A 198 -16.25 16.70 -40.75
CA ILE A 198 -15.20 16.94 -39.76
C ILE A 198 -14.98 18.45 -39.69
N ALA A 199 -15.24 19.04 -38.52
CA ALA A 199 -15.06 20.47 -38.27
C ALA A 199 -13.72 20.70 -37.55
N PRO A 200 -12.91 21.71 -37.94
CA PRO A 200 -11.68 22.02 -37.25
C PRO A 200 -11.95 22.71 -35.90
N SER A 201 -11.07 22.46 -34.93
CA SER A 201 -11.00 23.25 -33.71
C SER A 201 -10.55 24.68 -34.04
N PHE A 202 -10.86 25.61 -33.14
CA PHE A 202 -10.45 27.01 -33.24
C PHE A 202 -8.93 27.16 -33.43
N ALA A 203 -8.13 26.33 -32.75
CA ALA A 203 -6.68 26.31 -32.90
C ALA A 203 -6.21 25.83 -34.29
N ILE A 204 -6.87 24.82 -34.88
CA ILE A 204 -6.56 24.36 -36.24
C ILE A 204 -6.93 25.43 -37.28
N ALA A 205 -8.11 26.02 -37.16
CA ALA A 205 -8.54 27.08 -38.07
C ALA A 205 -7.57 28.29 -38.03
N LEU A 206 -7.04 28.64 -36.86
CA LEU A 206 -6.00 29.66 -36.72
C LEU A 206 -4.67 29.26 -37.32
N LEU A 207 -4.24 28.00 -37.14
CA LEU A 207 -3.02 27.49 -37.74
C LEU A 207 -3.07 27.52 -39.27
N GLU A 208 -4.19 27.09 -39.87
CA GLU A 208 -4.40 27.13 -41.32
C GLU A 208 -4.37 28.57 -41.85
N THR A 209 -5.04 29.50 -41.14
CA THR A 209 -5.03 30.93 -41.48
C THR A 209 -3.63 31.52 -41.41
N TYR A 210 -2.87 31.17 -40.37
CA TYR A 210 -1.47 31.57 -40.21
C TYR A 210 -0.57 31.03 -41.33
N GLN A 211 -0.74 29.76 -41.73
CA GLN A 211 -0.01 29.20 -42.88
C GLN A 211 -0.37 29.90 -44.19
N GLN A 212 -1.66 30.22 -44.38
CA GLN A 212 -2.13 30.92 -45.56
C GLN A 212 -1.58 32.35 -45.64
N SER A 213 -1.54 33.08 -44.53
CA SER A 213 -1.00 34.44 -44.48
C SER A 213 0.51 34.46 -44.75
N LEU A 214 1.26 33.52 -44.18
CA LEU A 214 2.69 33.34 -44.51
C LEU A 214 2.89 33.02 -45.99
N THR A 215 2.09 32.12 -46.57
CA THR A 215 2.19 31.76 -48.00
C THR A 215 1.96 32.98 -48.90
N ASN A 216 1.02 33.85 -48.53
CA ASN A 216 0.72 35.07 -49.28
C ASN A 216 1.84 36.14 -49.17
N LEU A 217 2.65 36.11 -48.11
CA LEU A 217 3.78 37.03 -47.90
C LEU A 217 5.03 36.62 -48.71
N ILE A 218 5.20 35.33 -49.04
CA ILE A 218 6.36 34.80 -49.78
C ILE A 218 6.17 35.04 -51.29
N THR A 219 6.35 36.28 -51.75
CA THR A 219 6.43 36.61 -53.19
C THR A 219 7.83 36.96 -53.68
N THR A 220 8.78 37.22 -52.78
CA THR A 220 10.19 37.46 -53.13
C THR A 220 11.07 37.22 -51.90
N GLU A 221 12.08 36.36 -52.05
CA GLU A 221 13.06 35.92 -51.04
C GLU A 221 12.63 34.82 -50.06
N THR A 222 13.60 33.94 -49.83
CA THR A 222 13.56 32.66 -49.12
C THR A 222 13.25 32.83 -47.63
N VAL A 223 11.98 32.98 -47.27
CA VAL A 223 11.52 32.76 -45.89
C VAL A 223 11.24 31.27 -45.74
N GLU A 224 12.06 30.57 -44.95
CA GLU A 224 11.74 29.21 -44.52
C GLU A 224 10.45 29.27 -43.70
N LEU A 225 9.38 28.66 -44.21
CA LEU A 225 8.16 28.46 -43.44
C LEU A 225 8.54 27.70 -42.15
N PRO A 226 8.02 28.11 -40.97
CA PRO A 226 8.20 27.32 -39.77
C PRO A 226 7.74 25.89 -40.04
N ASP A 227 8.55 24.90 -39.66
CA ASP A 227 8.36 23.47 -39.91
C ASP A 227 7.16 22.95 -39.10
N ILE A 228 5.95 23.34 -39.52
CA ILE A 228 4.69 22.91 -38.93
C ILE A 228 4.44 21.49 -39.43
N ASN A 229 4.38 20.54 -38.50
CA ASN A 229 4.19 19.14 -38.84
C ASN A 229 2.88 18.94 -39.61
N PRO A 230 2.92 18.52 -40.90
CA PRO A 230 1.73 18.41 -41.74
C PRO A 230 0.77 17.32 -41.25
N ARG A 231 1.20 16.42 -40.35
CA ARG A 231 0.40 15.29 -39.87
C ARG A 231 -0.96 15.73 -39.30
N PHE A 232 -1.01 16.87 -38.61
CA PHE A 232 -2.22 17.34 -37.95
C PHE A 232 -3.28 17.79 -38.95
N LEU A 233 -2.85 18.30 -40.11
CA LEU A 233 -3.73 18.79 -41.18
C LEU A 233 -4.01 17.72 -42.25
N ALA A 234 -3.09 16.77 -42.44
CA ALA A 234 -3.16 15.78 -43.51
C ALA A 234 -4.20 14.67 -43.26
N ASP A 235 -4.44 14.28 -42.00
CA ASP A 235 -5.45 13.27 -41.65
C ASP A 235 -6.31 13.70 -40.44
N PRO A 236 -7.31 14.57 -40.65
CA PRO A 236 -8.20 15.07 -39.60
C PRO A 236 -8.92 13.97 -38.81
N ALA A 237 -9.15 12.81 -39.43
CA ALA A 237 -9.88 11.71 -38.82
C ALA A 237 -9.12 11.04 -37.67
N GLN A 238 -7.80 11.21 -37.57
CA GLN A 238 -6.98 10.64 -36.50
C GLN A 238 -7.02 11.44 -35.20
N PHE A 239 -7.46 12.70 -35.24
CA PHE A 239 -7.40 13.64 -34.12
C PHE A 239 -8.79 14.15 -33.70
N ASP A 240 -9.80 13.30 -33.90
CA ASP A 240 -11.18 13.59 -33.53
C ASP A 240 -11.43 13.45 -32.01
N GLN A 241 -12.66 13.75 -31.56
CA GLN A 241 -13.05 13.67 -30.15
C GLN A 241 -12.90 12.27 -29.50
N THR A 242 -12.70 11.20 -30.29
CA THR A 242 -12.45 9.83 -29.76
C THR A 242 -10.99 9.55 -29.48
N ARG A 243 -10.09 10.40 -30.01
CA ARG A 243 -8.63 10.29 -29.87
C ARG A 243 -8.03 11.63 -29.42
N PRO A 244 -8.41 12.11 -28.23
CA PRO A 244 -7.86 13.35 -27.71
C PRO A 244 -6.34 13.25 -27.52
N LEU A 245 -5.65 14.33 -27.85
CA LEU A 245 -4.23 14.52 -27.60
C LEU A 245 -4.03 15.11 -26.21
N TRP A 246 -2.94 14.73 -25.54
CA TRP A 246 -2.56 15.33 -24.27
C TRP A 246 -1.76 16.60 -24.51
N ILE A 247 -2.25 17.70 -23.95
CA ILE A 247 -1.65 19.03 -24.06
C ILE A 247 -0.40 19.08 -23.19
N ASN A 248 0.73 19.45 -23.79
CA ASN A 248 1.94 19.76 -23.06
C ASN A 248 1.92 21.22 -22.61
N TRP A 249 1.20 21.51 -21.52
CA TRP A 249 1.01 22.86 -21.00
C TRP A 249 2.32 23.62 -20.74
N PRO A 250 2.64 24.69 -21.49
CA PRO A 250 3.98 25.31 -21.47
C PRO A 250 4.41 25.84 -20.10
N GLY A 251 3.47 26.47 -19.39
CA GLY A 251 3.70 27.09 -18.09
C GLY A 251 2.42 27.72 -17.56
N VAL A 252 2.58 28.60 -16.58
CA VAL A 252 1.48 29.41 -16.05
C VAL A 252 0.85 30.26 -17.16
N THR A 253 -0.46 30.46 -17.10
CA THR A 253 -1.21 31.18 -18.13
C THR A 253 -1.21 32.69 -17.90
N ARG A 254 -1.18 33.13 -16.64
CA ARG A 254 -1.16 34.55 -16.26
C ARG A 254 0.23 35.02 -15.85
N SER A 255 0.65 36.17 -16.36
CA SER A 255 1.79 36.92 -15.83
C SER A 255 1.46 37.52 -14.46
N SER A 256 2.40 37.47 -13.51
CA SER A 256 2.31 38.16 -12.22
C SER A 256 2.40 39.69 -12.32
N ASN A 257 2.88 40.22 -13.45
CA ASN A 257 2.94 41.65 -13.75
C ASN A 257 2.09 41.96 -14.98
N ALA A 258 0.86 42.42 -14.77
CA ALA A 258 -0.12 42.74 -15.81
C ALA A 258 0.22 44.00 -16.67
N HIS A 259 1.43 44.56 -16.54
CA HIS A 259 1.78 45.88 -17.10
C HIS A 259 3.12 45.92 -17.86
N THR A 260 3.73 44.77 -18.18
CA THR A 260 4.96 44.73 -18.98
C THR A 260 4.94 43.53 -19.92
N LEU A 261 5.07 43.79 -21.22
CA LEU A 261 5.16 42.84 -22.34
C LEU A 261 6.39 41.90 -22.29
N GLN A 262 7.18 41.97 -21.21
CA GLN A 262 8.36 41.13 -20.95
C GLN A 262 8.17 40.27 -19.68
N SER A 263 7.05 39.57 -19.56
CA SER A 263 6.88 38.63 -18.45
C SER A 263 7.68 37.35 -18.72
N LEU A 264 8.63 37.03 -17.83
CA LEU A 264 9.55 35.90 -18.00
C LEU A 264 8.92 34.51 -17.77
N ASP A 265 7.67 34.44 -17.28
CA ASP A 265 7.08 33.19 -16.76
C ASP A 265 5.70 32.80 -17.36
N GLY A 266 4.95 33.73 -17.99
CA GLY A 266 3.59 33.48 -18.51
C GLY A 266 3.42 33.81 -20.01
N LEU A 267 2.25 33.50 -20.57
CA LEU A 267 1.92 33.86 -21.96
C LEU A 267 1.75 35.39 -22.07
N THR A 268 2.23 35.96 -23.18
CA THR A 268 2.10 37.40 -23.46
C THR A 268 0.63 37.79 -23.60
N THR A 269 0.15 38.61 -22.69
CA THR A 269 -1.25 39.06 -22.62
C THR A 269 -1.30 40.58 -22.50
N VAL A 270 -2.06 41.22 -23.38
CA VAL A 270 -2.30 42.67 -23.42
C VAL A 270 -3.77 42.95 -23.17
N SER A 271 -4.08 44.00 -22.42
CA SER A 271 -5.48 44.40 -22.18
C SER A 271 -6.14 44.94 -23.44
N PHE A 272 -7.41 44.61 -23.69
CA PHE A 272 -8.19 45.17 -24.80
C PHE A 272 -8.21 46.71 -24.76
N ALA A 273 -8.36 47.30 -23.56
CA ALA A 273 -8.32 48.75 -23.40
C ALA A 273 -6.97 49.39 -23.75
N GLU A 274 -5.86 48.69 -23.49
CA GLU A 274 -4.53 49.16 -23.85
C GLU A 274 -4.34 49.20 -25.37
N VAL A 275 -4.72 48.12 -26.08
CA VAL A 275 -4.67 48.08 -27.55
C VAL A 275 -5.55 49.16 -28.18
N MET A 276 -6.72 49.41 -27.60
CA MET A 276 -7.63 50.46 -28.07
C MET A 276 -7.15 51.87 -27.74
N ALA A 277 -6.33 52.07 -26.71
CA ALA A 277 -5.72 53.36 -26.39
C ALA A 277 -4.42 53.63 -27.16
N ASP A 278 -3.77 52.58 -27.68
CA ASP A 278 -2.51 52.70 -28.39
C ASP A 278 -2.66 53.46 -29.73
N THR A 279 -1.64 54.27 -30.01
CA THR A 279 -1.51 55.17 -31.17
C THR A 279 -0.46 54.69 -32.19
N GLY A 280 0.21 53.55 -31.94
CA GLY A 280 1.03 52.85 -32.93
C GLY A 280 2.47 52.56 -32.49
N ASP A 281 2.95 53.18 -31.40
CA ASP A 281 4.32 53.02 -30.88
C ASP A 281 4.40 52.06 -29.67
N GLY A 282 3.27 51.50 -29.22
CA GLY A 282 3.15 50.63 -28.05
C GLY A 282 2.88 49.16 -28.40
N ALA A 283 1.88 48.57 -27.73
CA ALA A 283 1.51 47.17 -27.88
C ALA A 283 1.19 46.74 -29.32
N LEU A 284 0.64 47.63 -30.16
CA LEU A 284 0.32 47.35 -31.57
C LEU A 284 1.56 46.98 -32.40
N ALA A 285 2.71 47.61 -32.14
CA ALA A 285 3.93 47.34 -32.88
C ALA A 285 4.46 45.90 -32.65
N GLU A 286 4.19 45.33 -31.48
CA GLU A 286 4.61 43.97 -31.11
C GLU A 286 3.70 42.87 -31.67
N LEU A 287 2.54 43.21 -32.25
CA LEU A 287 1.58 42.27 -32.84
C LEU A 287 1.92 41.88 -34.28
N GLN A 288 2.87 42.55 -34.92
CA GLN A 288 3.24 42.29 -36.30
C GLN A 288 3.72 40.83 -36.47
N ASN A 289 3.17 40.14 -37.47
CA ASN A 289 3.44 38.73 -37.76
C ASN A 289 3.13 37.73 -36.62
N LYS A 290 2.39 38.15 -35.58
CA LYS A 290 1.95 37.29 -34.47
C LYS A 290 0.61 36.63 -34.76
N ILE A 291 0.31 35.56 -34.04
CA ILE A 291 -1.03 34.99 -33.93
C ILE A 291 -1.68 35.61 -32.70
N VAL A 292 -2.72 36.40 -32.94
CA VAL A 292 -3.42 37.19 -31.92
C VAL A 292 -4.72 36.49 -31.55
N LEU A 293 -4.92 36.22 -30.27
CA LEU A 293 -6.12 35.58 -29.72
C LEU A 293 -6.88 36.61 -28.88
N VAL A 294 -8.09 36.95 -29.27
CA VAL A 294 -8.97 37.87 -28.53
C VAL A 294 -9.97 37.06 -27.74
N GLY A 295 -10.02 37.24 -26.42
CA GLY A 295 -10.92 36.44 -25.59
C GLY A 295 -11.21 37.03 -24.21
N TYR A 296 -12.25 36.50 -23.58
CA TYR A 296 -12.70 36.95 -22.28
C TYR A 296 -11.89 36.35 -21.12
N THR A 297 -11.24 37.17 -20.28
CA THR A 297 -10.30 36.68 -19.24
C THR A 297 -10.58 37.14 -17.81
N ALA A 298 -11.51 38.09 -17.59
CA ALA A 298 -11.77 38.65 -16.27
C ALA A 298 -12.38 37.62 -15.28
N VAL A 299 -11.70 37.45 -14.14
CA VAL A 299 -11.92 36.40 -13.13
C VAL A 299 -13.33 36.47 -12.53
N GLY A 300 -13.88 37.68 -12.38
CA GLY A 300 -15.21 37.91 -11.78
C GLY A 300 -16.37 37.24 -12.54
N ILE A 301 -16.21 36.99 -13.84
CA ILE A 301 -17.23 36.32 -14.67
C ILE A 301 -16.77 34.91 -15.06
N VAL A 302 -15.47 34.70 -15.40
CA VAL A 302 -14.94 33.35 -15.69
C VAL A 302 -15.14 32.39 -14.50
N GLY A 303 -15.02 32.89 -13.27
CA GLY A 303 -15.24 32.09 -12.07
C GLY A 303 -16.70 31.71 -11.80
N GLN A 304 -17.66 32.31 -12.53
CA GLN A 304 -19.10 32.10 -12.34
C GLN A 304 -19.75 31.33 -13.50
N THR A 305 -19.03 31.10 -14.61
CA THR A 305 -19.52 30.29 -15.73
C THR A 305 -19.35 28.80 -15.46
N GLU A 306 -20.31 27.97 -15.93
CA GLU A 306 -20.18 26.50 -15.87
C GLU A 306 -18.97 25.97 -16.65
N ASP A 307 -18.46 26.75 -17.62
CA ASP A 307 -17.29 26.45 -18.45
C ASP A 307 -15.94 26.90 -17.84
N ALA A 308 -15.89 27.14 -16.53
CA ALA A 308 -14.69 27.58 -15.82
C ALA A 308 -13.52 26.58 -15.98
N LEU A 309 -12.49 26.94 -16.75
CA LEU A 309 -11.38 26.06 -17.10
C LEU A 309 -10.32 26.00 -16.01
N ARG A 310 -9.72 24.82 -15.78
CA ARG A 310 -8.59 24.65 -14.85
C ARG A 310 -7.41 24.00 -15.56
N THR A 311 -6.22 24.51 -15.32
CA THR A 311 -4.96 23.98 -15.89
C THR A 311 -4.19 23.18 -14.83
N PRO A 312 -3.14 22.43 -15.21
CA PRO A 312 -2.24 21.81 -14.24
C PRO A 312 -1.59 22.81 -13.25
N PHE A 313 -1.48 24.09 -13.63
CA PHE A 313 -0.86 25.15 -12.84
C PHE A 313 -1.90 25.93 -12.01
N GLU A 314 -2.95 26.44 -12.66
CA GLU A 314 -4.01 27.25 -12.04
C GLU A 314 -5.21 26.39 -11.62
N ARG A 315 -5.06 25.68 -10.49
CA ARG A 315 -6.10 24.77 -9.97
C ARG A 315 -7.17 25.45 -9.11
N ARG A 316 -6.81 26.55 -8.43
CA ARG A 316 -7.69 27.25 -7.47
C ARG A 316 -8.50 28.36 -8.13
N ILE A 317 -7.87 29.09 -9.04
CA ILE A 317 -8.50 30.21 -9.75
C ILE A 317 -8.74 29.74 -11.18
N PRO A 318 -10.00 29.64 -11.64
CA PRO A 318 -10.30 29.29 -13.01
C PRO A 318 -9.63 30.22 -14.02
N THR A 319 -9.35 29.67 -15.19
CA THR A 319 -8.72 30.32 -16.35
C THR A 319 -9.72 30.36 -17.50
N ALA A 320 -9.48 31.20 -18.50
CA ALA A 320 -10.34 31.36 -19.66
C ALA A 320 -10.01 30.37 -20.80
N GLY A 321 -11.00 30.06 -21.64
CA GLY A 321 -10.87 29.18 -22.81
C GLY A 321 -9.79 29.62 -23.80
N VAL A 322 -9.59 30.92 -23.98
CA VAL A 322 -8.57 31.48 -24.87
C VAL A 322 -7.16 30.96 -24.57
N TYR A 323 -6.83 30.70 -23.30
CA TYR A 323 -5.53 30.15 -22.90
C TYR A 323 -5.39 28.66 -23.24
N LEU A 324 -6.50 27.90 -23.28
CA LEU A 324 -6.50 26.53 -23.79
C LEU A 324 -6.18 26.53 -25.28
N HIS A 325 -6.82 27.42 -26.06
CA HIS A 325 -6.55 27.53 -27.49
C HIS A 325 -5.11 27.97 -27.78
N ALA A 326 -4.57 28.88 -26.98
CA ALA A 326 -3.15 29.22 -27.01
C ALA A 326 -2.27 27.99 -26.73
N ALA A 327 -2.58 27.18 -25.71
CA ALA A 327 -1.81 25.98 -25.40
C ALA A 327 -1.87 24.92 -26.50
N ILE A 328 -3.02 24.76 -27.16
CA ILE A 328 -3.17 23.85 -28.30
C ILE A 328 -2.36 24.35 -29.50
N LEU A 329 -2.46 25.64 -29.85
CA LEU A 329 -1.68 26.27 -30.92
C LEU A 329 -0.18 26.13 -30.67
N ASP A 330 0.26 26.42 -29.46
CA ASP A 330 1.63 26.25 -29.02
C ASP A 330 2.15 24.80 -29.22
N ASN A 331 1.30 23.80 -28.92
CA ASN A 331 1.62 22.39 -29.14
C ASN A 331 1.67 22.01 -30.63
N LEU A 332 0.81 22.61 -31.46
CA LEU A 332 0.79 22.43 -32.92
C LEU A 332 2.01 23.07 -33.58
N LEU A 333 2.37 24.27 -33.14
CA LEU A 333 3.48 25.08 -33.67
C LEU A 333 4.87 24.49 -33.35
N ASN A 334 4.98 23.74 -32.26
CA ASN A 334 6.24 23.17 -31.76
C ASN A 334 6.26 21.62 -31.76
N ASP A 335 5.24 20.98 -32.32
CA ASP A 335 5.02 19.52 -32.32
C ASP A 335 5.28 18.84 -30.96
N ARG A 336 4.73 19.41 -29.88
CA ARG A 336 5.07 19.01 -28.49
C ARG A 336 3.98 18.32 -27.70
N PHE A 337 2.91 17.87 -28.36
CA PHE A 337 1.86 17.06 -27.71
C PHE A 337 2.44 15.86 -26.98
N LEU A 338 1.90 15.56 -25.80
CA LEU A 338 2.34 14.42 -25.01
C LEU A 338 1.75 13.12 -25.57
N THR A 339 2.62 12.18 -25.92
CA THR A 339 2.22 10.85 -26.36
C THR A 339 2.10 9.90 -25.17
N HIS A 340 1.17 8.95 -25.26
CA HIS A 340 1.05 7.89 -24.27
C HIS A 340 1.86 6.67 -24.71
N LEU A 341 2.41 5.96 -23.72
CA LEU A 341 3.06 4.69 -23.99
C LEU A 341 2.00 3.65 -24.44
N PRO A 342 2.22 2.91 -25.55
CA PRO A 342 1.26 1.91 -26.00
C PRO A 342 0.95 0.89 -24.90
N LEU A 343 -0.29 0.41 -24.85
CA LEU A 343 -0.78 -0.45 -23.76
C LEU A 343 0.13 -1.65 -23.48
N ALA A 344 0.67 -2.31 -24.51
CA ALA A 344 1.57 -3.45 -24.37
C ALA A 344 2.82 -3.13 -23.55
N TRP A 345 3.40 -1.94 -23.75
CA TRP A 345 4.58 -1.50 -23.00
C TRP A 345 4.22 -1.13 -21.55
N SER A 346 3.06 -0.52 -21.33
CA SER A 346 2.54 -0.25 -19.97
C SER A 346 2.32 -1.55 -19.19
N LEU A 347 1.73 -2.56 -19.83
CA LEU A 347 1.59 -3.91 -19.25
C LEU A 347 2.96 -4.56 -19.02
N GLY A 348 3.90 -4.38 -19.95
CA GLY A 348 5.28 -4.84 -19.80
C GLY A 348 6.00 -4.23 -18.59
N LEU A 349 5.81 -2.94 -18.32
CA LEU A 349 6.35 -2.25 -17.14
C LEU A 349 5.71 -2.77 -15.84
N ILE A 350 4.41 -2.99 -15.83
CA ILE A 350 3.71 -3.58 -14.68
C ILE A 350 4.22 -5.00 -14.42
N LEU A 351 4.35 -5.82 -15.47
CA LEU A 351 4.90 -7.17 -15.39
C LEU A 351 6.34 -7.16 -14.85
N LEU A 352 7.20 -6.30 -15.39
CA LEU A 352 8.58 -6.14 -14.92
C LEU A 352 8.62 -5.71 -13.45
N SER A 353 7.72 -4.81 -13.03
CA SER A 353 7.65 -4.34 -11.64
C SER A 353 7.18 -5.43 -10.67
N GLY A 354 6.17 -6.22 -11.04
CA GLY A 354 5.68 -7.34 -10.22
C GLY A 354 6.70 -8.48 -10.11
N VAL A 355 7.28 -8.90 -11.23
CA VAL A 355 8.31 -9.95 -11.25
C VAL A 355 9.61 -9.47 -10.61
N GLY A 356 10.05 -8.26 -10.95
CA GLY A 356 11.27 -7.66 -10.44
C GLY A 356 11.21 -7.44 -8.93
N SER A 357 10.10 -6.92 -8.40
CA SER A 357 9.90 -6.81 -6.96
C SER A 357 9.97 -8.18 -6.29
N SER A 358 9.30 -9.21 -6.81
CA SER A 358 9.34 -10.53 -6.17
C SER A 358 10.73 -11.20 -6.20
N LEU A 359 11.49 -11.08 -7.30
CA LEU A 359 12.81 -11.70 -7.43
C LEU A 359 13.91 -10.95 -6.65
N VAL A 360 13.92 -9.62 -6.70
CA VAL A 360 14.97 -8.81 -6.08
C VAL A 360 14.76 -8.68 -4.57
N LEU A 361 13.51 -8.69 -4.10
CA LEU A 361 13.19 -8.47 -2.69
C LEU A 361 13.20 -9.74 -1.84
N GLN A 362 13.24 -10.92 -2.46
CA GLN A 362 13.25 -12.21 -1.78
C GLN A 362 14.37 -12.37 -0.74
N PRO A 363 15.66 -12.10 -1.05
CA PRO A 363 16.74 -12.33 -0.08
C PRO A 363 16.79 -11.27 1.03
N LEU A 364 16.03 -10.18 0.89
CA LEU A 364 16.05 -9.06 1.82
C LEU A 364 14.98 -9.28 2.90
N GLY A 365 15.32 -9.01 4.17
CA GLY A 365 14.30 -8.86 5.21
C GLY A 365 13.49 -7.57 5.05
N LEU A 366 12.42 -7.40 5.82
CA LEU A 366 11.49 -6.26 5.72
C LEU A 366 12.19 -4.89 5.64
N ARG A 367 13.17 -4.63 6.52
CA ARG A 367 13.93 -3.37 6.52
C ARG A 367 14.67 -3.15 5.20
N GLY A 368 15.31 -4.19 4.66
CA GLY A 368 16.00 -4.13 3.38
C GLY A 368 15.05 -3.85 2.21
N ARG A 369 13.86 -4.47 2.22
CA ARG A 369 12.83 -4.23 1.21
C ARG A 369 12.34 -2.78 1.22
N LEU A 370 12.08 -2.23 2.41
CA LEU A 370 11.64 -0.85 2.56
C LEU A 370 12.71 0.16 2.11
N VAL A 371 13.98 -0.07 2.47
CA VAL A 371 15.09 0.78 2.03
C VAL A 371 15.25 0.73 0.51
N LEU A 372 15.16 -0.47 -0.10
CA LEU A 372 15.25 -0.59 -1.55
C LEU A 372 14.09 0.13 -2.25
N MET A 373 12.86 -0.01 -1.76
CA MET A 373 11.70 0.71 -2.30
C MET A 373 11.84 2.22 -2.17
N LEU A 374 12.34 2.70 -1.03
CA LEU A 374 12.60 4.12 -0.81
C LEU A 374 13.63 4.68 -1.81
N GLY A 375 14.58 3.85 -2.27
CA GLY A 375 15.52 4.21 -3.33
C GLY A 375 14.96 4.08 -4.75
N LEU A 376 14.16 3.05 -5.05
CA LEU A 376 13.64 2.81 -6.39
C LEU A 376 12.54 3.80 -6.81
N ILE A 377 11.70 4.24 -5.88
CA ILE A 377 10.63 5.22 -6.15
C ILE A 377 11.18 6.52 -6.77
N PRO A 378 12.14 7.24 -6.15
CA PRO A 378 12.67 8.48 -6.74
C PRO A 378 13.40 8.22 -8.07
N VAL A 379 14.05 7.06 -8.23
CA VAL A 379 14.67 6.67 -9.51
C VAL A 379 13.62 6.52 -10.61
N TRP A 380 12.51 5.83 -10.34
CA TRP A 380 11.41 5.70 -11.29
C TRP A 380 10.75 7.05 -11.60
N CYS A 381 10.54 7.89 -10.58
CA CYS A 381 10.03 9.25 -10.78
C CYS A 381 10.97 10.10 -11.65
N ALA A 382 12.28 9.95 -11.50
CA ALA A 382 13.27 10.64 -12.35
C ALA A 382 13.23 10.14 -13.80
N VAL A 383 13.08 8.82 -14.02
CA VAL A 383 12.89 8.23 -15.36
C VAL A 383 11.60 8.73 -16.00
N ALA A 384 10.50 8.73 -15.26
CA ALA A 384 9.21 9.25 -15.72
C ALA A 384 9.29 10.75 -16.04
N TYR A 385 9.98 11.53 -15.22
CA TYR A 385 10.21 12.95 -15.48
C TYR A 385 11.07 13.18 -16.73
N GLY A 386 12.16 12.44 -16.90
CA GLY A 386 13.00 12.52 -18.11
C GLY A 386 12.23 12.15 -19.39
N SER A 387 11.43 11.08 -19.34
CA SER A 387 10.53 10.69 -20.45
C SER A 387 9.48 11.77 -20.74
N PHE A 388 8.92 12.38 -19.69
CA PHE A 388 7.97 13.47 -19.82
C PHE A 388 8.58 14.71 -20.49
N LEU A 389 9.83 15.05 -20.19
CA LEU A 389 10.56 16.11 -20.89
C LEU A 389 10.79 15.77 -22.38
N ALA A 390 10.93 14.49 -22.71
CA ALA A 390 11.02 13.99 -24.09
C ALA A 390 9.66 13.86 -24.80
N GLY A 391 8.55 14.31 -24.18
CA GLY A 391 7.22 14.28 -24.79
C GLY A 391 6.47 12.94 -24.67
N VAL A 392 6.98 12.00 -23.88
CA VAL A 392 6.39 10.67 -23.67
C VAL A 392 5.95 10.48 -22.23
N ARG A 393 4.66 10.23 -22.00
CA ARG A 393 4.11 9.96 -20.66
C ARG A 393 4.22 8.48 -20.31
N LEU A 394 4.93 8.20 -19.22
CA LEU A 394 5.01 6.87 -18.60
C LEU A 394 4.00 6.74 -17.45
N PRO A 395 3.46 5.55 -17.18
CA PRO A 395 2.70 5.29 -15.97
C PRO A 395 3.62 5.42 -14.75
N VAL A 396 3.34 6.36 -13.86
CA VAL A 396 4.16 6.63 -12.68
C VAL A 396 3.72 5.74 -11.52
N VAL A 397 2.42 5.68 -11.29
CA VAL A 397 1.81 5.05 -10.12
C VAL A 397 1.67 3.55 -10.30
N ALA A 398 1.23 3.07 -11.48
CA ALA A 398 0.95 1.64 -11.65
C ALA A 398 2.18 0.73 -11.38
N PRO A 399 3.41 1.04 -11.85
CA PRO A 399 4.60 0.24 -11.54
C PRO A 399 5.01 0.32 -10.05
N ILE A 400 4.91 1.50 -9.44
CA ILE A 400 5.19 1.69 -8.01
C ILE A 400 4.19 0.90 -7.17
N GLY A 401 2.90 1.07 -7.43
CA GLY A 401 1.81 0.40 -6.73
C GLY A 401 1.90 -1.11 -6.84
N THR A 402 2.18 -1.64 -8.04
CA THR A 402 2.39 -3.07 -8.27
C THR A 402 3.60 -3.59 -7.46
N SER A 403 4.70 -2.84 -7.41
CA SER A 403 5.87 -3.21 -6.61
C SER A 403 5.58 -3.23 -5.10
N LEU A 404 4.78 -2.28 -4.60
CA LEU A 404 4.34 -2.23 -3.21
C LEU A 404 3.39 -3.38 -2.86
N LEU A 405 2.48 -3.74 -3.78
CA LEU A 405 1.64 -4.94 -3.64
C LEU A 405 2.51 -6.21 -3.55
N GLY A 406 3.59 -6.28 -4.32
CA GLY A 406 4.54 -7.39 -4.27
C GLY A 406 5.24 -7.51 -2.92
N VAL A 407 5.68 -6.38 -2.33
CA VAL A 407 6.25 -6.33 -0.97
C VAL A 407 5.24 -6.85 0.06
N ALA A 408 4.00 -6.39 -0.01
CA ALA A 408 2.94 -6.78 0.92
C ALA A 408 2.60 -8.28 0.79
N ALA A 409 2.47 -8.79 -0.43
CA ALA A 409 2.22 -10.19 -0.70
C ALA A 409 3.33 -11.08 -0.14
N PHE A 410 4.60 -10.71 -0.39
CA PHE A 410 5.74 -11.48 0.11
C PHE A 410 5.79 -11.47 1.66
N GLN A 411 5.59 -10.31 2.28
CA GLN A 411 5.57 -10.19 3.75
C GLN A 411 4.49 -11.07 4.39
N PHE A 412 3.29 -11.10 3.78
CA PHE A 412 2.19 -11.93 4.26
C PHE A 412 2.51 -13.43 4.16
N MET A 413 3.16 -13.85 3.07
CA MET A 413 3.57 -15.24 2.88
C MET A 413 4.68 -15.67 3.84
N GLU A 414 5.70 -14.84 4.02
CA GLU A 414 6.79 -15.07 4.99
C GLU A 414 6.24 -15.18 6.42
N GLN A 415 5.24 -14.37 6.76
CA GLN A 415 4.57 -14.45 8.05
C GLN A 415 3.76 -15.74 8.22
N ARG A 416 3.04 -16.18 7.18
CA ARG A 416 2.32 -17.46 7.20
C ARG A 416 3.26 -18.65 7.37
N GLU A 417 4.34 -18.70 6.59
CA GLU A 417 5.33 -19.78 6.69
C GLU A 417 5.97 -19.83 8.08
N ARG A 418 6.31 -18.66 8.63
CA ARG A 418 6.80 -18.55 10.01
C ARG A 418 5.79 -19.08 11.02
N GLN A 419 4.50 -18.75 10.89
CA GLN A 419 3.48 -19.22 11.82
C GLN A 419 3.33 -20.75 11.73
N THR A 420 3.27 -21.31 10.52
CA THR A 420 3.18 -22.77 10.33
C THR A 420 4.38 -23.49 10.93
N LEU A 421 5.59 -22.95 10.81
CA LEU A 421 6.77 -23.52 11.46
C LEU A 421 6.65 -23.47 12.99
N MET A 422 6.19 -22.34 13.56
CA MET A 422 5.96 -22.23 15.00
C MET A 422 4.90 -23.23 15.49
N ASP A 423 3.81 -23.39 14.76
CA ASP A 423 2.75 -24.35 15.10
C ASP A 423 3.29 -25.78 15.10
N LEU A 424 4.13 -26.16 14.12
CA LEU A 424 4.79 -27.47 14.08
C LEU A 424 5.80 -27.68 15.22
N PHE A 425 6.52 -26.64 15.62
CA PHE A 425 7.40 -26.70 16.78
C PHE A 425 6.60 -26.84 18.08
N ALA A 426 5.51 -26.08 18.24
CA ALA A 426 4.65 -26.07 19.42
C ALA A 426 3.81 -27.35 19.59
N ILE A 427 3.66 -28.17 18.56
CA ILE A 427 3.06 -29.51 18.69
C ILE A 427 4.06 -30.49 19.32
N ASN A 428 5.35 -30.35 19.00
CA ASN A 428 6.40 -31.26 19.47
C ASN A 428 7.08 -30.79 20.76
N LEU A 429 6.89 -29.53 21.13
CA LEU A 429 7.44 -28.85 22.30
C LEU A 429 6.32 -28.00 22.91
N SER A 430 6.30 -27.79 24.22
CA SER A 430 5.39 -26.81 24.81
C SER A 430 5.55 -25.41 24.13
N PRO A 431 4.47 -24.61 23.97
CA PRO A 431 4.52 -23.31 23.29
C PRO A 431 5.61 -22.37 23.83
N GLU A 432 5.83 -22.39 25.14
CA GLU A 432 6.86 -21.62 25.83
C GLU A 432 8.26 -22.08 25.42
N MET A 433 8.49 -23.40 25.35
CA MET A 433 9.77 -23.98 24.92
C MET A 433 10.05 -23.72 23.43
N ALA A 434 9.03 -23.84 22.58
CA ALA A 434 9.14 -23.53 21.15
C ALA A 434 9.54 -22.06 20.93
N ASN A 435 8.89 -21.14 21.65
CA ASN A 435 9.23 -19.72 21.60
C ASN A 435 10.64 -19.43 22.13
N PHE A 436 11.03 -20.07 23.24
CA PHE A 436 12.37 -19.92 23.80
C PHE A 436 13.46 -20.36 22.82
N ILE A 437 13.31 -21.55 22.21
CA ILE A 437 14.24 -22.05 21.20
C ILE A 437 14.25 -21.14 19.96
N TRP A 438 13.09 -20.62 19.54
CA TRP A 438 13.03 -19.71 18.41
C TRP A 438 13.76 -18.39 18.66
N GLN A 439 13.68 -17.85 19.87
CA GLN A 439 14.41 -16.63 20.27
C GLN A 439 15.92 -16.87 20.28
N HIS A 440 16.37 -18.06 20.69
CA HIS A 440 17.78 -18.46 20.75
C HIS A 440 18.26 -19.22 19.51
N LYS A 441 17.50 -19.19 18.40
CA LYS A 441 17.82 -19.95 17.17
C LYS A 441 19.20 -19.61 16.59
N GLY A 442 19.65 -18.36 16.75
CA GLY A 442 20.96 -17.92 16.24
C GLY A 442 22.10 -18.64 16.94
N GLU A 443 22.02 -18.75 18.27
CA GLU A 443 22.96 -19.48 19.12
C GLU A 443 22.92 -20.97 18.82
N LEU A 444 21.73 -21.57 18.80
CA LEU A 444 21.55 -23.00 18.51
C LEU A 444 22.08 -23.39 17.11
N LEU A 445 21.89 -22.55 16.09
CA LEU A 445 22.35 -22.82 14.72
C LEU A 445 23.85 -22.57 14.53
N ALA A 446 24.41 -21.56 15.21
CA ALA A 446 25.84 -21.23 15.10
C ALA A 446 26.71 -22.19 15.91
N GLU A 447 26.27 -22.54 17.12
CA GLU A 447 27.08 -23.27 18.11
C GLU A 447 26.58 -24.70 18.37
N GLY A 448 25.41 -25.06 17.84
CA GLY A 448 24.82 -26.40 17.98
C GLY A 448 24.16 -26.68 19.33
N HIS A 449 24.15 -25.71 20.25
CA HIS A 449 23.55 -25.81 21.58
C HIS A 449 23.13 -24.42 22.11
N ILE A 450 22.24 -24.39 23.10
CA ILE A 450 21.96 -23.20 23.92
C ILE A 450 22.77 -23.36 25.21
N HIS A 451 23.47 -22.30 25.62
CA HIS A 451 24.31 -22.30 26.81
C HIS A 451 23.53 -22.71 28.06
N ALA A 452 24.22 -23.45 28.93
CA ALA A 452 23.67 -23.83 30.21
C ALA A 452 23.49 -22.60 31.11
N GLN A 453 22.31 -22.46 31.70
CA GLN A 453 22.00 -21.45 32.70
C GLN A 453 21.55 -22.13 34.01
N GLU A 454 22.09 -21.65 35.13
CA GLU A 454 21.62 -22.04 36.45
C GLU A 454 20.38 -21.22 36.80
N LEU A 455 19.28 -21.91 37.13
CA LEU A 455 18.04 -21.29 37.56
C LEU A 455 17.40 -22.10 38.69
N THR A 456 16.58 -21.45 39.50
CA THR A 456 15.76 -22.12 40.51
C THR A 456 14.40 -22.42 39.92
N ALA A 457 13.97 -23.68 39.96
CA ALA A 457 12.67 -24.11 39.48
C ALA A 457 11.98 -25.04 40.47
N THR A 458 10.65 -25.11 40.41
CA THR A 458 9.89 -26.18 41.06
C THR A 458 9.57 -27.25 40.03
N LEU A 459 10.09 -28.45 40.25
CA LEU A 459 9.85 -29.60 39.37
C LEU A 459 8.64 -30.40 39.85
N LEU A 460 7.84 -30.83 38.88
CA LEU A 460 6.70 -31.72 39.05
C LEU A 460 6.97 -33.01 38.27
N PHE A 461 6.91 -34.14 38.97
CA PHE A 461 6.89 -35.46 38.37
C PHE A 461 5.58 -36.16 38.72
N THR A 462 4.93 -36.76 37.72
CA THR A 462 3.79 -37.66 37.92
C THR A 462 3.99 -38.94 37.13
N ASP A 463 3.44 -40.04 37.63
CA ASP A 463 3.52 -41.37 37.01
C ASP A 463 2.22 -42.14 37.28
N ILE A 464 1.77 -42.96 36.32
CA ILE A 464 0.54 -43.75 36.47
C ILE A 464 0.85 -45.00 37.32
N ARG A 465 0.06 -45.24 38.36
CA ARG A 465 0.18 -46.45 39.17
C ARG A 465 -0.30 -47.65 38.37
N GLU A 466 0.50 -48.72 38.41
CA GLU A 466 0.18 -50.01 37.79
C GLU A 466 -0.02 -49.90 36.25
N PHE A 467 0.61 -48.91 35.60
CA PHE A 467 0.51 -48.72 34.15
C PHE A 467 0.95 -49.94 33.35
N THR A 468 1.99 -50.65 33.79
CA THR A 468 2.45 -51.89 33.13
C THR A 468 1.30 -52.88 32.97
N THR A 469 0.54 -53.13 34.04
CA THR A 469 -0.63 -54.01 34.04
C THR A 469 -1.73 -53.51 33.09
N ILE A 470 -1.96 -52.20 33.05
CA ILE A 470 -2.91 -51.56 32.14
C ILE A 470 -2.47 -51.74 30.68
N SER A 471 -1.18 -51.55 30.39
CA SER A 471 -0.61 -51.63 29.04
C SER A 471 -0.56 -53.06 28.48
N GLU A 472 -0.45 -54.08 29.35
CA GLU A 472 -0.48 -55.50 28.95
C GLU A 472 -1.90 -56.00 28.62
N THR A 473 -2.92 -55.33 29.17
CA THR A 473 -4.32 -55.76 29.04
C THR A 473 -5.08 -55.02 27.95
N LEU A 474 -4.71 -53.76 27.65
CA LEU A 474 -5.34 -52.95 26.60
C LEU A 474 -4.72 -53.19 25.21
N PRO A 475 -5.52 -53.35 24.15
CA PRO A 475 -5.05 -53.30 22.77
C PRO A 475 -4.41 -51.94 22.43
N SER A 476 -3.37 -51.93 21.61
CA SER A 476 -2.62 -50.70 21.24
C SER A 476 -3.49 -49.60 20.60
N GLU A 477 -4.50 -50.00 19.83
CA GLU A 477 -5.50 -49.10 19.20
C GLU A 477 -6.34 -48.32 20.23
N VAL A 478 -6.47 -48.84 21.45
CA VAL A 478 -7.22 -48.22 22.55
C VAL A 478 -6.27 -47.59 23.57
N LEU A 479 -5.13 -48.22 23.83
CA LEU A 479 -4.12 -47.76 24.78
C LEU A 479 -3.60 -46.36 24.44
N LEU A 480 -3.24 -46.12 23.17
CA LEU A 480 -2.67 -44.82 22.76
C LEU A 480 -3.69 -43.67 22.85
N PRO A 481 -4.92 -43.77 22.32
CA PRO A 481 -5.94 -42.75 22.55
C PRO A 481 -6.25 -42.50 24.03
N TRP A 482 -6.34 -43.56 24.83
CA TRP A 482 -6.56 -43.46 26.28
C TRP A 482 -5.43 -42.72 26.99
N LEU A 483 -4.18 -43.06 26.68
CA LEU A 483 -2.99 -42.44 27.26
C LEU A 483 -2.85 -40.98 26.81
N ASN A 484 -3.06 -40.70 25.52
CA ASN A 484 -3.03 -39.34 24.99
C ASN A 484 -4.09 -38.45 25.65
N ARG A 485 -5.29 -38.99 25.90
CA ARG A 485 -6.36 -38.26 26.60
C ARG A 485 -5.99 -37.95 28.05
N TYR A 486 -5.32 -38.88 28.74
CA TYR A 486 -4.76 -38.60 30.06
C TYR A 486 -3.69 -37.50 30.01
N PHE A 487 -2.73 -37.59 29.07
CA PHE A 487 -1.68 -36.59 28.94
C PHE A 487 -2.23 -35.21 28.61
N GLU A 488 -3.20 -35.10 27.72
CA GLU A 488 -3.87 -33.85 27.36
C GLU A 488 -4.45 -33.17 28.61
N GLU A 489 -5.31 -33.85 29.35
CA GLU A 489 -6.00 -33.29 30.52
C GLU A 489 -5.04 -32.91 31.67
N MET A 490 -3.97 -33.68 31.87
CA MET A 490 -2.96 -33.37 32.88
C MET A 490 -2.06 -32.21 32.43
N THR A 491 -1.69 -32.16 31.16
CA THR A 491 -0.89 -31.09 30.57
C THR A 491 -1.64 -29.76 30.62
N ASP A 492 -2.94 -29.77 30.31
CA ASP A 492 -3.81 -28.59 30.42
C ASP A 492 -3.82 -28.03 31.85
N CYS A 493 -3.89 -28.90 32.86
CA CYS A 493 -3.82 -28.47 34.26
C CYS A 493 -2.47 -27.81 34.61
N ILE A 494 -1.37 -28.36 34.10
CA ILE A 494 -0.01 -27.82 34.32
C ILE A 494 0.13 -26.46 33.63
N MET A 495 -0.22 -26.37 32.35
CA MET A 495 -0.10 -25.15 31.55
C MET A 495 -1.03 -24.04 32.02
N ALA A 496 -2.25 -24.36 32.45
CA ALA A 496 -3.19 -23.39 33.02
C ALA A 496 -2.66 -22.70 34.29
N HIS A 497 -1.66 -23.29 34.94
CA HIS A 497 -1.00 -22.74 36.12
C HIS A 497 0.42 -22.23 35.84
N GLY A 498 0.79 -22.05 34.56
CA GLY A 498 2.10 -21.51 34.17
C GLY A 498 3.25 -22.51 34.26
N GLY A 499 2.96 -23.81 34.36
CA GLY A 499 3.97 -24.86 34.26
C GLY A 499 4.29 -25.19 32.81
N VAL A 500 5.54 -25.53 32.55
CA VAL A 500 6.03 -25.94 31.23
C VAL A 500 6.33 -27.44 31.28
N VAL A 501 5.63 -28.23 30.45
CA VAL A 501 5.95 -29.66 30.29
C VAL A 501 7.28 -29.78 29.53
N ASP A 502 8.24 -30.43 30.16
CA ASP A 502 9.58 -30.67 29.59
C ASP A 502 9.54 -31.90 28.67
N LYS A 503 9.02 -33.02 29.17
CA LYS A 503 8.81 -34.25 28.36
C LYS A 503 7.86 -35.24 29.02
N TYR A 504 7.38 -36.18 28.20
CA TYR A 504 6.79 -37.44 28.65
C TYR A 504 7.87 -38.53 28.72
N ILE A 505 7.85 -39.33 29.78
CA ILE A 505 8.79 -40.44 30.01
C ILE A 505 7.98 -41.71 30.25
N GLY A 506 7.67 -42.46 29.18
CA GLY A 506 6.72 -43.57 29.28
C GLY A 506 5.32 -43.02 29.57
N ASP A 507 4.76 -43.38 30.73
CA ASP A 507 3.50 -42.87 31.29
C ASP A 507 3.67 -41.70 32.26
N ALA A 508 4.92 -41.29 32.52
CA ALA A 508 5.22 -40.19 33.41
C ALA A 508 5.25 -38.82 32.70
N ILE A 509 4.88 -37.76 33.43
CA ILE A 509 5.00 -36.37 32.98
C ILE A 509 6.05 -35.68 33.85
N MET A 510 7.02 -35.04 33.20
CA MET A 510 7.97 -34.11 33.83
C MET A 510 7.63 -32.68 33.41
N ALA A 511 7.39 -31.82 34.39
CA ALA A 511 7.13 -30.40 34.18
C ALA A 511 7.92 -29.53 35.14
N ALA A 512 8.09 -28.26 34.79
CA ALA A 512 8.80 -27.29 35.58
C ALA A 512 8.05 -25.97 35.66
N PHE A 513 8.16 -25.31 36.81
CA PHE A 513 7.67 -23.97 37.07
C PHE A 513 8.90 -23.08 37.33
N GLY A 514 9.01 -21.97 36.61
CA GLY A 514 10.20 -21.10 36.62
C GLY A 514 11.28 -21.45 35.59
N ALA A 515 10.96 -22.29 34.59
CA ALA A 515 11.83 -22.66 33.47
C ALA A 515 11.00 -22.74 32.16
N PRO A 516 11.58 -22.57 30.94
CA PRO A 516 12.99 -22.42 30.59
C PRO A 516 13.57 -21.01 30.83
N VAL A 517 12.74 -20.03 31.15
CA VAL A 517 13.15 -18.68 31.52
C VAL A 517 12.84 -18.48 33.00
N SER A 518 13.83 -18.03 33.78
CA SER A 518 13.63 -17.74 35.20
C SER A 518 12.74 -16.51 35.39
N HIS A 519 11.72 -16.62 36.25
CA HIS A 519 10.92 -15.48 36.66
C HIS A 519 11.73 -14.55 37.58
N SER A 520 11.72 -13.25 37.33
CA SER A 520 12.50 -12.26 38.08
C SER A 520 11.70 -11.66 39.25
N GLY A 521 12.31 -11.58 40.44
CA GLY A 521 11.74 -10.88 41.62
C GLY A 521 11.90 -11.64 42.93
N GLU A 522 11.84 -10.92 44.07
CA GLU A 522 12.07 -11.48 45.42
C GLU A 522 11.11 -12.65 45.79
N ASN A 523 9.93 -12.73 45.14
CA ASN A 523 8.92 -13.77 45.41
C ASN A 523 8.69 -14.75 44.24
N ALA A 524 9.52 -14.73 43.20
CA ALA A 524 9.31 -15.53 41.99
C ALA A 524 9.30 -17.04 42.29
N VAL A 525 10.29 -17.52 43.03
CA VAL A 525 10.41 -18.94 43.44
C VAL A 525 9.20 -19.39 44.27
N GLN A 526 8.69 -18.50 45.13
CA GLN A 526 7.50 -18.76 45.94
C GLN A 526 6.26 -18.93 45.06
N GLN A 527 6.10 -18.06 44.06
CA GLN A 527 4.99 -18.13 43.11
C GLN A 527 5.05 -19.42 42.28
N ASP A 528 6.23 -19.81 41.80
CA ASP A 528 6.43 -21.04 41.04
C ASP A 528 6.09 -22.28 41.87
N ALA A 529 6.50 -22.31 43.15
CA ALA A 529 6.15 -23.39 44.05
C ALA A 529 4.64 -23.45 44.36
N LEU A 530 3.99 -22.30 44.59
CA LEU A 530 2.55 -22.21 44.79
C LEU A 530 1.78 -22.65 43.53
N ALA A 531 2.25 -22.25 42.35
CA ALA A 531 1.67 -22.65 41.07
C ALA A 531 1.77 -24.17 40.86
N ALA A 532 2.92 -24.78 41.17
CA ALA A 532 3.11 -26.22 41.08
C ALA A 532 2.15 -27.01 42.00
N VAL A 533 1.95 -26.55 43.24
CA VAL A 533 0.98 -27.16 44.17
C VAL A 533 -0.45 -27.00 43.67
N LYS A 534 -0.83 -25.83 43.16
CA LYS A 534 -2.16 -25.60 42.56
C LYS A 534 -2.41 -26.48 41.33
N ALA A 535 -1.43 -26.58 40.43
CA ALA A 535 -1.50 -27.46 39.28
C ALA A 535 -1.72 -28.91 39.70
N SER A 536 -0.97 -29.37 40.71
CA SER A 536 -1.08 -30.74 41.24
C SER A 536 -2.46 -31.02 41.83
N LEU A 537 -3.03 -30.06 42.56
CA LEU A 537 -4.40 -30.15 43.08
C LEU A 537 -5.44 -30.20 41.95
N ALA A 538 -5.30 -29.32 40.95
CA ALA A 538 -6.18 -29.30 39.78
C ALA A 538 -6.11 -30.61 38.99
N MET A 539 -4.92 -31.20 38.82
CA MET A 539 -4.73 -32.52 38.21
C MET A 539 -5.50 -33.60 38.97
N VAL A 540 -5.45 -33.60 40.31
CA VAL A 540 -6.18 -34.57 41.14
C VAL A 540 -7.69 -34.44 40.94
N GLU A 541 -8.23 -33.22 40.96
CA GLU A 541 -9.65 -32.96 40.73
C GLU A 541 -10.08 -33.35 39.31
N ARG A 542 -9.28 -32.97 38.29
CA ARG A 542 -9.60 -33.28 36.89
C ARG A 542 -9.56 -34.77 36.64
N LEU A 543 -8.62 -35.51 37.25
CA LEU A 543 -8.55 -36.97 37.16
C LEU A 543 -9.81 -37.65 37.69
N GLN A 544 -10.42 -37.15 38.76
CA GLN A 544 -11.68 -37.71 39.27
C GLN A 544 -12.82 -37.60 38.25
N THR A 545 -12.82 -36.54 37.45
CA THR A 545 -13.79 -36.35 36.37
C THR A 545 -13.45 -37.25 35.19
N LEU A 546 -12.18 -37.27 34.77
CA LEU A 546 -11.70 -38.11 33.68
C LEU A 546 -11.91 -39.61 33.96
N ASN A 547 -11.71 -40.07 35.19
CA ASN A 547 -11.97 -41.45 35.59
C ASN A 547 -13.45 -41.82 35.52
N ARG A 548 -14.37 -40.88 35.78
CA ARG A 548 -15.81 -41.12 35.59
C ARG A 548 -16.14 -41.27 34.10
N GLU A 549 -15.47 -40.51 33.24
CA GLU A 549 -15.59 -40.63 31.78
C GLU A 549 -15.00 -41.95 31.27
N PHE A 550 -13.81 -42.35 31.72
CA PHE A 550 -13.24 -43.65 31.38
C PHE A 550 -14.09 -44.81 31.86
N ALA A 551 -14.58 -44.76 33.10
CA ALA A 551 -15.45 -45.81 33.64
C ALA A 551 -16.75 -45.96 32.85
N SER A 552 -17.37 -44.86 32.39
CA SER A 552 -18.60 -44.91 31.59
C SER A 552 -18.37 -45.49 30.19
N GLN A 553 -17.13 -45.44 29.70
CA GLN A 553 -16.71 -46.03 28.42
C GLN A 553 -16.16 -47.46 28.56
N GLY A 554 -16.13 -48.02 29.78
CA GLY A 554 -15.54 -49.34 30.05
C GLY A 554 -14.01 -49.36 29.97
N LEU A 555 -13.36 -48.20 30.02
CA LEU A 555 -11.91 -48.05 30.02
C LEU A 555 -11.36 -48.08 31.46
N PRO A 556 -10.10 -48.53 31.67
CA PRO A 556 -9.51 -48.55 33.01
C PRO A 556 -9.36 -47.14 33.58
N THR A 557 -9.57 -47.03 34.89
CA THR A 557 -9.37 -45.79 35.64
C THR A 557 -7.89 -45.61 36.00
N VAL A 558 -7.46 -44.37 36.09
CA VAL A 558 -6.09 -43.97 36.38
C VAL A 558 -5.94 -43.60 37.85
N ARG A 559 -4.83 -44.03 38.45
CA ARG A 559 -4.32 -43.44 39.69
C ARG A 559 -2.90 -42.95 39.42
N PHE A 560 -2.50 -41.84 40.01
CA PHE A 560 -1.12 -41.36 39.90
C PHE A 560 -0.55 -41.00 41.26
N GLY A 561 0.74 -40.66 41.29
CA GLY A 561 1.36 -39.93 42.38
C GLY A 561 2.13 -38.73 41.86
N VAL A 562 2.18 -37.64 42.62
CA VAL A 562 2.91 -36.42 42.26
C VAL A 562 4.05 -36.17 43.25
N GLY A 563 5.24 -35.93 42.73
CA GLY A 563 6.41 -35.48 43.48
C GLY A 563 6.77 -34.04 43.12
N LEU A 564 6.92 -33.19 44.14
CA LEU A 564 7.27 -31.77 43.99
C LEU A 564 8.59 -31.45 44.72
N HIS A 565 9.52 -30.81 44.01
CA HIS A 565 10.75 -30.32 44.63
C HIS A 565 11.21 -29.00 44.01
N THR A 566 11.58 -28.06 44.87
CA THR A 566 12.10 -26.73 44.50
C THR A 566 13.59 -26.69 44.77
N GLY A 567 14.37 -26.32 43.77
CA GLY A 567 15.82 -26.24 43.89
C GLY A 567 16.51 -25.71 42.64
N ALA A 568 17.84 -25.59 42.74
CA ALA A 568 18.68 -25.18 41.62
C ALA A 568 18.78 -26.28 40.56
N VAL A 569 18.52 -25.92 39.32
CA VAL A 569 18.66 -26.77 38.13
C VAL A 569 19.54 -26.08 37.10
N VAL A 570 20.21 -26.88 36.30
CA VAL A 570 20.93 -26.42 35.12
C VAL A 570 20.01 -26.64 33.92
N ALA A 571 19.57 -25.57 33.28
CA ALA A 571 18.79 -25.62 32.05
C ALA A 571 19.71 -25.42 30.85
N GLY A 572 19.70 -26.32 29.89
CA GLY A 572 20.61 -26.24 28.74
C GLY A 572 20.34 -27.31 27.70
N THR A 573 21.06 -27.21 26.58
CA THR A 573 20.99 -28.23 25.53
C THR A 573 21.96 -29.37 25.79
N VAL A 574 21.47 -30.61 25.74
CA VAL A 574 22.29 -31.83 25.76
C VAL A 574 22.01 -32.67 24.53
N GLY A 575 23.06 -33.22 23.93
CA GLY A 575 22.98 -34.12 22.79
C GLY A 575 23.99 -33.79 21.70
N SER A 576 23.76 -34.33 20.50
CA SER A 576 24.57 -34.03 19.33
C SER A 576 23.90 -32.97 18.45
N ARG A 577 24.63 -32.41 17.48
CA ARG A 577 24.09 -31.46 16.49
C ARG A 577 22.83 -31.94 15.75
N TYR A 578 22.60 -33.25 15.68
CA TYR A 578 21.44 -33.85 15.01
C TYR A 578 20.26 -34.13 15.94
N ARG A 579 20.51 -34.12 17.25
CA ARG A 579 19.51 -34.42 18.30
C ARG A 579 19.88 -33.64 19.56
N ALA A 580 19.74 -32.33 19.46
CA ALA A 580 19.85 -31.40 20.57
C ALA A 580 18.52 -31.39 21.33
N ASN A 581 18.55 -31.66 22.63
CA ASN A 581 17.37 -31.54 23.50
C ASN A 581 17.66 -30.51 24.60
N TYR A 582 16.87 -29.44 24.64
CA TYR A 582 16.92 -28.50 25.75
C TYR A 582 16.10 -29.06 26.90
N SER A 583 16.70 -29.21 28.07
CA SER A 583 16.03 -29.80 29.23
C SER A 583 16.70 -29.36 30.53
N LEU A 584 16.17 -29.83 31.65
CA LEU A 584 16.62 -29.52 33.00
C LEU A 584 17.47 -30.66 33.55
N PHE A 585 18.58 -30.30 34.19
CA PHE A 585 19.55 -31.22 34.77
C PHE A 585 19.88 -30.84 36.21
N GLY A 586 20.38 -31.81 36.97
CA GLY A 586 20.83 -31.62 38.34
C GLY A 586 20.13 -32.52 39.34
N ASP A 587 20.58 -32.43 40.59
CA ASP A 587 20.08 -33.27 41.68
C ASP A 587 18.58 -33.05 41.92
N THR A 588 18.08 -31.83 41.75
CA THR A 588 16.67 -31.46 41.92
C THR A 588 15.73 -32.34 41.08
N VAL A 589 16.12 -32.72 39.85
CA VAL A 589 15.34 -33.64 38.99
C VAL A 589 15.21 -35.01 39.63
N ASN A 590 16.31 -35.55 40.18
CA ASN A 590 16.32 -36.85 40.85
C ASN A 590 15.51 -36.84 42.15
N VAL A 591 15.55 -35.73 42.91
CA VAL A 591 14.74 -35.59 44.14
C VAL A 591 13.25 -35.63 43.81
N ALA A 592 12.80 -34.84 42.82
CA ALA A 592 11.40 -34.79 42.44
C ALA A 592 10.87 -36.16 41.96
N ALA A 593 11.63 -36.86 41.10
CA ALA A 593 11.28 -38.21 40.66
C ALA A 593 11.19 -39.21 41.82
N ARG A 594 12.11 -39.16 42.80
CA ARG A 594 12.06 -40.03 43.98
C ARG A 594 10.88 -39.73 44.90
N LEU A 595 10.54 -38.45 45.07
CA LEU A 595 9.36 -38.06 45.84
C LEU A 595 8.10 -38.59 45.18
N GLN A 596 8.02 -38.53 43.85
CA GLN A 596 6.92 -39.14 43.10
C GLN A 596 6.85 -40.64 43.38
N ASP A 597 7.97 -41.37 43.26
CA ASP A 597 8.03 -42.80 43.54
C ASP A 597 7.57 -43.16 44.96
N MET A 598 7.94 -42.35 45.95
CA MET A 598 7.54 -42.55 47.35
C MET A 598 6.05 -42.38 47.61
N THR A 599 5.30 -41.74 46.72
CA THR A 599 3.85 -41.64 46.86
C THR A 599 3.18 -43.02 46.95
N LYS A 600 3.85 -44.09 46.51
CA LYS A 600 3.44 -45.49 46.69
C LYS A 600 3.24 -45.88 48.17
N GLN A 601 3.90 -45.18 49.09
CA GLN A 601 3.80 -45.40 50.54
C GLN A 601 2.63 -44.63 51.17
N LEU A 602 2.00 -43.70 50.45
CA LEU A 602 0.81 -42.99 50.93
C LEU A 602 -0.36 -43.96 51.08
N THR A 603 -1.14 -43.77 52.15
CA THR A 603 -2.26 -44.64 52.52
C THR A 603 -3.59 -43.93 52.30
N GLN A 604 -4.71 -44.62 52.51
CA GLN A 604 -6.05 -44.02 52.43
C GLN A 604 -6.30 -42.90 53.45
N GLN A 605 -5.43 -42.74 54.45
CA GLN A 605 -5.49 -41.64 55.41
C GLN A 605 -4.94 -40.33 54.83
N ASP A 606 -4.27 -40.39 53.68
CA ASP A 606 -3.70 -39.23 52.99
C ASP A 606 -4.70 -38.70 51.96
N PRO A 607 -5.15 -37.44 52.07
CA PRO A 607 -6.23 -36.91 51.22
C PRO A 607 -5.77 -36.69 49.77
N TYR A 608 -4.47 -36.52 49.54
CA TYR A 608 -3.90 -36.24 48.22
C TYR A 608 -2.70 -37.14 47.93
N PRO A 609 -2.54 -37.63 46.69
CA PRO A 609 -1.38 -38.43 46.29
C PRO A 609 -0.18 -37.54 45.93
N ILE A 610 0.10 -36.50 46.74
CA ILE A 610 1.10 -35.46 46.46
C ILE A 610 2.14 -35.45 47.58
N LEU A 611 3.41 -35.64 47.24
CA LEU A 611 4.55 -35.45 48.14
C LEU A 611 5.38 -34.26 47.69
N MET A 612 5.82 -33.47 48.67
CA MET A 612 6.68 -32.31 48.43
C MET A 612 7.89 -32.34 49.38
N SER A 613 9.02 -31.85 48.88
CA SER A 613 10.21 -31.63 49.72
C SER A 613 10.00 -30.52 50.74
N GLU A 614 10.79 -30.51 51.81
CA GLU A 614 10.91 -29.39 52.74
C GLU A 614 11.10 -28.04 52.04
N ALA A 615 11.99 -27.96 51.04
CA ALA A 615 12.22 -26.74 50.27
C ALA A 615 10.96 -26.21 49.57
N THR A 616 10.13 -27.09 49.00
CA THR A 616 8.86 -26.68 48.38
C THR A 616 7.81 -26.32 49.44
N TYR A 617 7.79 -27.04 50.56
CA TYR A 617 6.87 -26.74 51.65
C TYR A 617 7.17 -25.37 52.29
N GLU A 618 8.44 -25.03 52.51
CA GLU A 618 8.83 -23.71 53.03
C GLU A 618 8.32 -22.56 52.16
N GLN A 619 8.33 -22.72 50.84
CA GLN A 619 7.79 -21.73 49.90
C GLN A 619 6.25 -21.65 49.92
N THR A 620 5.57 -22.69 50.40
CA THR A 620 4.11 -22.83 50.28
C THR A 620 3.37 -22.89 51.61
N ARG A 621 4.10 -22.90 52.74
CA ARG A 621 3.60 -23.02 54.12
C ARG A 621 2.55 -21.97 54.50
N ASP A 622 2.60 -20.80 53.88
CA ASP A 622 1.67 -19.69 54.17
C ASP A 622 0.25 -19.98 53.65
N ARG A 623 0.08 -20.99 52.78
CA ARG A 623 -1.18 -21.32 52.10
C ARG A 623 -1.65 -22.76 52.33
N TYR A 624 -0.75 -23.65 52.71
CA TYR A 624 -1.00 -25.09 52.74
C TYR A 624 -0.50 -25.69 54.04
N THR A 625 -1.32 -26.57 54.64
CA THR A 625 -0.92 -27.39 55.78
C THR A 625 -0.41 -28.72 55.26
N ALA A 626 0.75 -29.16 55.75
CA ALA A 626 1.31 -30.44 55.36
C ALA A 626 1.73 -31.28 56.59
N VAL A 627 1.67 -32.61 56.46
CA VAL A 627 2.13 -33.55 57.49
C VAL A 627 3.46 -34.15 57.05
N GLU A 628 4.41 -34.21 57.97
CA GLU A 628 5.68 -34.90 57.75
C GLU A 628 5.44 -36.41 57.57
N LYS A 629 5.97 -36.98 56.49
CA LYS A 629 5.85 -38.42 56.16
C LYS A 629 7.15 -39.19 56.26
N GLY A 630 8.23 -38.51 56.66
CA GLY A 630 9.54 -39.08 56.88
C GLY A 630 10.63 -38.32 56.14
N GLN A 631 11.76 -38.98 55.96
CA GLN A 631 12.96 -38.38 55.39
C GLN A 631 13.54 -39.24 54.28
N ILE A 632 13.98 -38.60 53.19
CA ILE A 632 14.73 -39.26 52.13
C ILE A 632 16.21 -38.99 52.24
N GLN A 633 17.00 -40.05 52.02
CA GLN A 633 18.43 -39.90 51.82
C GLN A 633 18.75 -39.93 50.32
N LEU A 634 19.28 -38.83 49.82
CA LEU A 634 19.71 -38.72 48.44
C LEU A 634 21.04 -39.47 48.24
N ARG A 635 21.18 -40.12 47.08
CA ARG A 635 22.37 -40.92 46.77
C ARG A 635 23.53 -39.95 46.59
N GLY A 636 24.51 -39.99 47.50
CA GLY A 636 25.66 -39.08 47.48
C GLY A 636 25.56 -37.87 48.44
N ARG A 637 24.49 -37.74 49.25
CA ARG A 637 24.40 -36.72 50.31
C ARG A 637 24.30 -37.34 51.71
N THR A 638 24.95 -36.70 52.68
CA THR A 638 24.87 -37.02 54.12
C THR A 638 23.61 -36.45 54.78
N THR A 639 23.09 -35.32 54.29
CA THR A 639 21.87 -34.68 54.79
C THR A 639 20.61 -35.36 54.25
N LYS A 640 19.68 -35.66 55.15
CA LYS A 640 18.36 -36.18 54.82
C LYS A 640 17.41 -35.01 54.51
N THR A 641 16.55 -35.15 53.50
CA THR A 641 15.53 -34.16 53.16
C THR A 641 14.19 -34.61 53.74
N THR A 642 13.54 -33.75 54.50
CA THR A 642 12.22 -34.02 55.07
C THR A 642 11.15 -33.97 53.98
N VAL A 643 10.20 -34.90 54.03
CA VAL A 643 9.14 -35.07 53.04
C VAL A 643 7.79 -34.78 53.68
N TYR A 644 6.99 -33.98 52.99
CA TYR A 644 5.67 -33.55 53.44
C TYR A 644 4.59 -34.05 52.47
N THR A 645 3.46 -34.48 53.01
CA THR A 645 2.22 -34.68 52.23
C THR A 645 1.23 -33.57 52.53
N LEU A 646 0.42 -33.19 51.54
CA LEU A 646 -0.59 -32.16 51.72
C LEU A 646 -1.75 -32.66 52.60
N ALA A 647 -2.11 -31.90 53.63
CA ALA A 647 -3.16 -32.26 54.59
C ALA A 647 -4.45 -31.47 54.38
N SER A 648 -4.34 -30.15 54.22
CA SER A 648 -5.48 -29.25 53.99
C SER A 648 -5.03 -27.95 53.32
N VAL A 649 -5.95 -27.32 52.59
CA VAL A 649 -5.75 -25.99 51.99
C VAL A 649 -6.28 -24.94 52.95
N HIS A 650 -5.51 -23.89 53.25
CA HIS A 650 -6.02 -22.77 54.06
C HIS A 650 -7.07 -22.01 53.24
N LEU A 651 -8.33 -22.03 53.69
CA LEU A 651 -9.45 -21.38 53.00
C LEU A 651 -9.48 -19.85 53.10
N GLU A 652 -8.48 -19.19 53.71
CA GLU A 652 -8.46 -17.73 53.89
C GLU A 652 -7.25 -17.06 53.23
N LYS A 653 -7.43 -16.65 51.96
CA LYS A 653 -6.92 -15.44 51.28
C LYS A 653 -6.98 -15.63 49.75
N CYS A 654 -8.18 -15.82 49.23
CA CYS A 654 -8.47 -15.41 47.85
C CYS A 654 -8.79 -13.91 47.89
N MET A 655 -7.77 -13.05 47.76
CA MET A 655 -8.04 -11.66 47.39
C MET A 655 -8.38 -11.61 45.89
N PRO A 656 -9.46 -10.95 45.48
CA PRO A 656 -9.75 -10.74 44.07
C PRO A 656 -8.78 -9.68 43.54
N HIS A 657 -7.96 -10.03 42.55
CA HIS A 657 -7.27 -9.02 41.76
C HIS A 657 -8.13 -8.62 40.56
N ALA A 658 -8.24 -7.31 40.39
CA ALA A 658 -9.21 -6.62 39.58
C ALA A 658 -8.76 -6.52 38.11
N GLN A 659 -9.78 -6.55 37.24
CA GLN A 659 -9.88 -5.99 35.89
C GLN A 659 -9.19 -6.70 34.72
N GLY A 660 -10.06 -7.22 33.83
CA GLY A 660 -9.97 -6.86 32.41
C GLY A 660 -10.14 -7.96 31.35
N LYS A 661 -11.35 -8.53 31.22
CA LYS A 661 -12.14 -8.67 29.96
C LYS A 661 -13.06 -9.90 29.98
N SER A 662 -14.35 -9.59 30.00
CA SER A 662 -15.48 -10.33 29.40
C SER A 662 -15.16 -11.69 28.77
N PHE A 663 -15.66 -12.76 29.40
CA PHE A 663 -16.35 -13.82 28.67
C PHE A 663 -17.64 -14.19 29.41
N HIS A 664 -18.75 -13.98 28.71
CA HIS A 664 -20.10 -14.31 29.12
C HIS A 664 -20.29 -15.82 29.08
N GLY A 665 -20.95 -16.36 30.11
CA GLY A 665 -22.00 -17.36 29.88
C GLY A 665 -21.79 -18.74 30.48
N MET A 666 -22.75 -19.08 31.34
CA MET A 666 -23.26 -20.43 31.58
C MET A 666 -22.53 -21.25 32.65
N LEU A 667 -23.09 -21.25 33.87
CA LEU A 667 -23.43 -22.45 34.67
C LEU A 667 -23.91 -22.03 36.07
N CYS A 668 -25.22 -21.96 36.29
CA CYS A 668 -25.78 -22.09 37.64
C CYS A 668 -27.27 -22.47 37.57
N LYS A 669 -27.58 -23.77 37.57
CA LYS A 669 -28.86 -24.33 38.04
C LYS A 669 -28.64 -25.78 38.46
N SER A 670 -28.68 -26.03 39.77
CA SER A 670 -29.58 -27.01 40.43
C SER A 670 -29.05 -27.37 41.83
N ARG A 671 -29.70 -26.86 42.88
CA ARG A 671 -29.75 -27.51 44.20
C ARG A 671 -31.06 -28.29 44.30
N PRO A 672 -31.10 -29.50 44.90
CA PRO A 672 -32.35 -30.20 45.18
C PRO A 672 -32.98 -29.70 46.51
N PRO A 673 -34.28 -29.94 46.74
CA PRO A 673 -34.95 -29.53 47.96
C PRO A 673 -34.75 -30.57 49.07
N LEU A 674 -34.58 -30.10 50.31
CA LEU A 674 -34.76 -30.89 51.51
C LEU A 674 -36.10 -30.51 52.15
N SER A 675 -36.84 -31.55 52.48
CA SER A 675 -38.14 -31.60 53.14
C SER A 675 -38.11 -31.07 54.57
N SER A 676 -39.09 -30.21 54.88
CA SER A 676 -40.04 -30.23 56.02
C SER A 676 -40.45 -28.81 56.37
#